data_AF-A0A964VFQ1-F1
#
_entry.id   AF-A0A964VFQ1-F1
#
_cell.length_a   1.000
_cell.length_b   1.000
_cell.length_c   1.000
_cell.angle_alpha   90.00
_cell.angle_beta   90.00
_cell.angle_gamma   90.00
#
_symmetry.space_group_name_H-M   'P 1'
#
loop_
_entity.id
_entity.type
_entity.pdbx_description
1 polymer ?
#
loop_
_entity_poly.entity_id
_entity_poly.type
_entity_poly.pdbx_seq_one_letter_code
_entity_poly.pdbx_strand_id
1 'polypeptide(L)'
;MRASSAARPWETSSRASTSRLAACAAPDARARTAVPGSVPGLALSWRRCSSTTSRRPSIGRAPTSGSSRTSSRTTSGSGGRCPRSRCWSTWSATPRWPSPRPPPEARVRRLVLGTAGHIDHGKTALVRALTGVDTDRLQEEKERGITIDLGFAELTDGERRMGVVDVPGHEGFIRNMVAGATGMDVVLLVIAADEGVMPQTLEHLHIVTLLGVERLVVTLTKCDLVDPEWLEMVREEVVRLLADGPYAGAPVLPTSARTGQGLPELTRTLLAAAEEGAEREAGDRARLPIDRVFTVHGTGTVVTGTLRSGRLVVGERVSVLPGDIVARVRGLQVHGRDVEQASAGERTAVALTGAGLERQDLDRGQALVAGPGWAGASMLTARVRVLPDTGWQIEGGQRLRLHLGTAEVMARCAVLQGYAIAPGEIGWVQLRLESPVAARARDAFVLRSFSPMTTIAGGRVAEVSPPRRGRISEAEAAALERLLDGDPEEAVGAALELAGPPGIAVTDLAVRTGLAPAPIELALAGLLAGGARVSAGRALAASEVARARAALERAVDAHHEHEPLRPGLPAETLRAGLAHGAPPDLADDLLQELVRAGALQVRAGVVSRPGFVATLTGDQKATRDALIAVYRGGALSAPWVEELPEALRGRADLWPLLRLLEAEGELTSVDHGLFMAKAAVDAAAGEVTLKLGGRKNLGPKDFREIIPVTRKHLMPLLSHFDNRGVTVRRGEGREVPHPSGTKSAEPRASEDSDY
;
A
#
# COMPACT_ATOMS: atom_id res chain seq x y z
N MET A 1 48.79 20.48 -35.05
CA MET A 1 49.07 21.60 -35.99
C MET A 1 47.74 22.14 -36.54
N ARG A 2 47.71 23.43 -36.89
CA ARG A 2 46.65 24.27 -37.52
C ARG A 2 45.48 23.49 -38.18
N ALA A 3 44.20 23.67 -37.82
CA ALA A 3 43.33 24.88 -37.85
C ALA A 3 42.73 25.20 -39.24
N SER A 4 41.39 25.31 -39.29
CA SER A 4 40.64 26.33 -40.06
C SER A 4 39.28 26.56 -39.38
N SER A 5 38.31 27.25 -40.02
CA SER A 5 37.14 27.83 -39.34
C SER A 5 35.96 28.19 -40.28
N ALA A 6 34.99 28.97 -39.75
CA ALA A 6 33.76 29.52 -40.37
C ALA A 6 32.53 28.58 -40.32
N ALA A 7 31.39 28.85 -39.65
CA ALA A 7 30.62 30.07 -39.33
C ALA A 7 29.51 30.42 -40.35
N ARG A 8 28.31 30.74 -39.81
CA ARG A 8 27.09 31.16 -40.54
C ARG A 8 27.26 32.57 -41.14
N PRO A 9 26.26 33.17 -41.83
CA PRO A 9 25.20 33.87 -41.08
C PRO A 9 23.80 34.02 -41.77
N TRP A 10 22.87 34.67 -41.03
CA TRP A 10 21.59 35.37 -41.34
C TRP A 10 21.11 35.65 -42.79
N GLU A 11 19.78 35.80 -42.93
CA GLU A 11 19.18 37.12 -43.27
C GLU A 11 17.73 37.27 -42.74
N THR A 12 17.23 38.51 -42.65
CA THR A 12 16.02 38.90 -41.90
C THR A 12 15.13 39.89 -42.67
N SER A 13 13.80 39.71 -42.69
CA SER A 13 12.82 40.76 -42.99
C SER A 13 11.37 40.24 -42.87
N SER A 14 10.32 40.99 -42.51
CA SER A 14 10.17 42.12 -41.58
C SER A 14 8.67 42.45 -41.39
N ARG A 15 8.35 43.32 -40.41
CA ARG A 15 7.12 44.11 -40.22
C ARG A 15 5.90 43.45 -39.57
N ALA A 16 5.44 44.14 -38.52
CA ALA A 16 4.22 43.89 -37.77
C ALA A 16 3.03 44.67 -38.35
N SER A 17 1.80 44.25 -38.01
CA SER A 17 0.65 45.17 -37.85
C SER A 17 -0.40 44.61 -36.88
N THR A 18 -0.54 45.30 -35.74
CA THR A 18 -1.81 45.75 -35.13
C THR A 18 -3.06 44.84 -35.02
N SER A 19 -3.49 44.70 -33.75
CA SER A 19 -4.88 44.84 -33.23
C SER A 19 -6.01 43.84 -33.56
N ARG A 20 -6.39 43.11 -32.49
CA ARG A 20 -7.70 43.08 -31.81
C ARG A 20 -8.99 42.58 -32.52
N LEU A 21 -9.69 41.74 -31.73
CA LEU A 21 -11.16 41.60 -31.53
C LEU A 21 -11.97 40.55 -32.32
N ALA A 22 -12.92 39.97 -31.56
CA ALA A 22 -14.09 39.15 -31.92
C ALA A 22 -13.83 37.85 -32.72
N ALA A 23 -14.15 36.64 -32.24
CA ALA A 23 -15.37 36.09 -31.61
C ALA A 23 -16.48 35.69 -32.61
N CYS A 24 -16.89 34.42 -32.51
CA CYS A 24 -18.15 33.81 -32.95
C CYS A 24 -18.57 33.90 -34.43
N ALA A 25 -18.47 32.77 -35.14
CA ALA A 25 -19.58 32.23 -35.95
C ALA A 25 -19.37 30.74 -36.25
N ALA A 26 -20.36 29.91 -35.94
CA ALA A 26 -20.58 28.63 -36.63
C ALA A 26 -21.57 28.87 -37.80
N PRO A 27 -21.65 27.94 -38.76
CA PRO A 27 -22.98 27.59 -39.26
C PRO A 27 -23.24 26.09 -39.40
N ASP A 28 -24.49 25.71 -39.13
CA ASP A 28 -25.11 24.43 -39.53
C ASP A 28 -25.20 24.27 -41.06
N ALA A 29 -25.18 23.03 -41.56
CA ALA A 29 -26.39 22.38 -42.14
C ALA A 29 -26.11 21.11 -43.01
N ARG A 30 -26.91 20.05 -42.77
CA ARG A 30 -27.68 19.16 -43.69
C ARG A 30 -27.10 18.86 -45.10
N ALA A 31 -27.16 17.64 -45.66
CA ALA A 31 -28.29 16.69 -45.79
C ALA A 31 -27.78 15.27 -46.20
N ARG A 32 -28.29 14.14 -45.68
CA ARG A 32 -29.42 13.28 -46.15
C ARG A 32 -29.43 12.81 -47.62
N THR A 33 -29.18 11.51 -47.83
CA THR A 33 -29.87 10.48 -48.69
C THR A 33 -29.08 9.15 -48.55
N ALA A 34 -29.56 7.92 -48.77
CA ALA A 34 -30.90 7.29 -48.74
C ALA A 34 -30.72 5.75 -48.53
N VAL A 35 -31.77 5.00 -48.18
CA VAL A 35 -31.77 3.53 -47.95
C VAL A 35 -32.87 2.88 -48.80
N PRO A 36 -32.67 1.70 -49.42
CA PRO A 36 -33.29 0.43 -48.94
C PRO A 36 -32.36 -0.80 -49.11
N GLY A 37 -32.53 -1.98 -48.48
CA GLY A 37 -33.48 -2.49 -47.47
C GLY A 37 -32.95 -3.86 -46.91
N SER A 38 -33.31 -4.30 -45.69
CA SER A 38 -34.51 -5.12 -45.36
C SER A 38 -34.34 -6.63 -45.61
N VAL A 39 -34.53 -7.63 -44.71
CA VAL A 39 -34.84 -7.78 -43.25
C VAL A 39 -34.40 -9.24 -42.86
N PRO A 40 -35.03 -9.97 -41.90
CA PRO A 40 -34.98 -9.96 -40.42
C PRO A 40 -34.05 -11.08 -39.85
N GLY A 41 -33.79 -11.24 -38.55
CA GLY A 41 -34.31 -10.58 -37.35
C GLY A 41 -34.97 -11.58 -36.39
N LEU A 42 -34.61 -11.55 -35.09
CA LEU A 42 -35.44 -12.01 -33.98
C LEU A 42 -34.82 -11.55 -32.64
N ALA A 43 -35.51 -10.66 -31.95
CA ALA A 43 -35.25 -10.31 -30.56
C ALA A 43 -36.49 -10.64 -29.75
N LEU A 44 -36.31 -11.28 -28.59
CA LEU A 44 -37.36 -11.46 -27.59
C LEU A 44 -36.78 -11.17 -26.20
N SER A 45 -37.19 -10.04 -25.64
CA SER A 45 -37.28 -9.88 -24.19
C SER A 45 -38.70 -10.30 -23.76
N TRP A 46 -38.89 -10.69 -22.50
CA TRP A 46 -39.95 -10.21 -21.58
C TRP A 46 -40.12 -11.12 -20.35
N ARG A 47 -40.33 -10.44 -19.20
CA ARG A 47 -41.05 -10.87 -17.97
C ARG A 47 -40.37 -11.79 -16.94
N ARG A 48 -40.27 -11.21 -15.74
CA ARG A 48 -40.34 -11.89 -14.43
C ARG A 48 -41.57 -12.79 -14.34
N CYS A 49 -41.47 -13.86 -13.56
CA CYS A 49 -42.59 -14.39 -12.78
C CYS A 49 -42.10 -14.77 -11.37
N SER A 50 -43.01 -14.76 -10.39
CA SER A 50 -42.74 -15.04 -8.98
C SER A 50 -43.92 -15.80 -8.36
N SER A 51 -43.72 -16.45 -7.19
CA SER A 51 -44.68 -17.32 -6.45
C SER A 51 -44.81 -18.76 -7.03
N THR A 52 -45.09 -19.84 -6.29
CA THR A 52 -45.13 -20.12 -4.83
C THR A 52 -45.10 -21.63 -4.53
N THR A 53 -44.56 -22.03 -3.37
CA THR A 53 -44.96 -23.12 -2.44
C THR A 53 -45.55 -24.47 -2.92
N SER A 54 -44.84 -25.57 -2.65
CA SER A 54 -45.40 -26.84 -2.07
C SER A 54 -44.22 -27.66 -1.47
N ARG A 55 -44.15 -27.95 -0.16
CA ARG A 55 -44.78 -29.00 0.67
C ARG A 55 -44.45 -30.47 0.31
N ARG A 56 -43.98 -31.20 1.33
CA ARG A 56 -43.54 -32.62 1.35
C ARG A 56 -44.68 -33.62 1.02
N PRO A 57 -44.35 -34.92 0.86
CA PRO A 57 -44.58 -35.83 1.99
C PRO A 57 -43.38 -36.76 2.33
N SER A 58 -43.54 -37.56 3.39
CA SER A 58 -42.49 -38.35 4.06
C SER A 58 -42.92 -39.81 4.30
N ILE A 59 -42.05 -40.78 3.97
CA ILE A 59 -42.06 -42.21 4.37
C ILE A 59 -40.58 -42.67 4.35
N GLY A 60 -40.01 -43.53 5.23
CA GLY A 60 -40.52 -44.23 6.42
C GLY A 60 -39.36 -44.97 7.17
N ARG A 61 -39.70 -45.58 8.32
CA ARG A 61 -38.87 -46.44 9.22
C ARG A 61 -38.50 -47.80 8.58
N ALA A 62 -37.63 -48.70 9.09
CA ALA A 62 -36.50 -48.67 10.05
C ALA A 62 -35.62 -49.98 9.88
N PRO A 63 -35.27 -50.83 10.87
CA PRO A 63 -33.87 -50.99 11.32
C PRO A 63 -33.29 -52.43 11.29
N THR A 64 -32.14 -52.61 11.97
CA THR A 64 -31.52 -53.83 12.55
C THR A 64 -30.21 -54.34 11.93
N SER A 65 -29.13 -54.31 12.72
CA SER A 65 -28.62 -55.49 13.45
C SER A 65 -27.34 -55.12 14.22
N GLY A 66 -27.01 -55.88 15.26
CA GLY A 66 -25.74 -55.75 15.97
C GLY A 66 -25.27 -57.11 16.45
N SER A 67 -24.01 -57.22 16.87
CA SER A 67 -23.58 -58.28 17.78
C SER A 67 -22.37 -57.86 18.60
N SER A 68 -22.27 -58.42 19.79
CA SER A 68 -21.25 -58.19 20.81
C SER A 68 -20.50 -59.48 21.12
N ARG A 69 -19.34 -59.39 21.80
CA ARG A 69 -18.75 -60.39 22.72
C ARG A 69 -17.49 -59.75 23.37
N THR A 70 -17.46 -59.45 24.68
CA THR A 70 -17.05 -60.30 25.84
C THR A 70 -15.58 -60.73 25.81
N SER A 71 -14.79 -60.77 26.90
CA SER A 71 -15.08 -60.55 28.34
C SER A 71 -13.81 -60.61 29.22
N SER A 72 -13.86 -60.00 30.44
CA SER A 72 -13.29 -60.51 31.73
C SER A 72 -11.76 -60.68 31.89
N ARG A 73 -11.11 -60.65 33.08
CA ARG A 73 -11.46 -60.30 34.48
C ARG A 73 -10.15 -60.32 35.34
N THR A 74 -10.11 -59.57 36.46
CA THR A 74 -9.44 -59.90 37.77
C THR A 74 -7.90 -60.09 37.84
N THR A 75 -7.14 -59.86 38.94
CA THR A 75 -7.43 -59.43 40.35
C THR A 75 -6.15 -59.00 41.10
N SER A 76 -6.30 -58.17 42.14
CA SER A 76 -5.57 -58.08 43.45
C SER A 76 -4.04 -58.25 43.56
N GLY A 77 -3.31 -57.58 44.48
CA GLY A 77 -3.73 -56.65 45.54
C GLY A 77 -2.59 -56.34 46.55
N SER A 78 -2.87 -55.43 47.50
CA SER A 78 -2.18 -55.12 48.79
C SER A 78 -0.90 -55.90 49.21
N GLY A 79 0.15 -55.32 49.78
CA GLY A 79 0.38 -53.98 50.37
C GLY A 79 0.95 -54.08 51.80
N GLY A 80 1.94 -53.25 52.21
CA GLY A 80 2.41 -53.26 53.61
C GLY A 80 3.75 -52.58 53.96
N ARG A 81 3.65 -51.44 54.67
CA ARG A 81 4.51 -50.91 55.76
C ARG A 81 6.00 -50.57 55.51
N CYS A 82 6.33 -49.31 55.84
CA CYS A 82 7.67 -48.79 56.14
C CYS A 82 8.12 -49.22 57.56
N PRO A 83 9.43 -49.24 57.89
CA PRO A 83 9.97 -48.07 58.61
C PRO A 83 11.46 -47.69 58.37
N ARG A 84 11.72 -46.38 58.51
CA ARG A 84 12.92 -45.71 59.05
C ARG A 84 14.34 -45.94 58.46
N SER A 85 14.83 -44.80 57.94
CA SER A 85 16.13 -44.14 58.20
C SER A 85 17.44 -44.61 57.53
N ARG A 86 17.95 -43.68 56.71
CA ARG A 86 19.37 -43.27 56.56
C ARG A 86 20.41 -44.34 56.21
N CYS A 87 20.77 -44.39 54.93
CA CYS A 87 22.16 -44.15 54.52
C CYS A 87 22.19 -43.49 53.14
N TRP A 88 23.22 -42.70 52.84
CA TRP A 88 23.38 -42.06 51.53
C TRP A 88 23.95 -43.07 50.53
N SER A 89 23.31 -43.21 49.37
CA SER A 89 23.89 -43.90 48.22
C SER A 89 23.52 -43.20 46.92
N THR A 90 24.56 -42.84 46.17
CA THR A 90 24.54 -42.27 44.82
C THR A 90 23.58 -42.97 43.86
N TRP A 91 22.80 -42.19 43.10
CA TRP A 91 21.88 -42.72 42.09
C TRP A 91 22.64 -43.25 40.87
N SER A 92 22.64 -44.57 40.68
CA SER A 92 22.96 -45.21 39.42
C SER A 92 21.71 -45.31 38.53
N ALA A 93 21.49 -44.32 37.68
CA ALA A 93 20.44 -44.36 36.66
C ALA A 93 21.03 -44.87 35.34
N THR A 94 20.65 -46.09 34.92
CA THR A 94 21.06 -46.66 33.63
C THR A 94 20.42 -45.85 32.50
N PRO A 95 21.17 -45.34 31.50
CA PRO A 95 20.59 -44.53 30.45
C PRO A 95 19.63 -45.34 29.57
N ARG A 96 18.40 -44.87 29.42
CA ARG A 96 17.58 -45.26 28.27
C ARG A 96 18.24 -44.70 27.02
N TRP A 97 18.66 -45.59 26.12
CA TRP A 97 19.19 -45.20 24.82
C TRP A 97 18.16 -44.34 24.07
N PRO A 98 18.52 -43.14 23.60
CA PRO A 98 17.67 -42.41 22.66
C PRO A 98 17.51 -43.25 21.39
N SER A 99 16.30 -43.30 20.85
CA SER A 99 16.09 -43.75 19.48
C SER A 99 17.02 -42.96 18.54
N PRO A 100 17.62 -43.59 17.52
CA PRO A 100 18.49 -42.89 16.59
C PRO A 100 17.72 -41.70 16.00
N ARG A 101 18.29 -40.50 16.13
CA ARG A 101 17.76 -39.33 15.42
C ARG A 101 17.75 -39.68 13.92
N PRO A 102 16.73 -39.27 13.15
CA PRO A 102 16.87 -39.31 11.70
C PRO A 102 18.17 -38.57 11.32
N PRO A 103 18.89 -39.00 10.28
CA PRO A 103 20.07 -38.29 9.82
C PRO A 103 19.70 -36.82 9.59
N PRO A 104 20.60 -35.85 9.88
CA PRO A 104 20.33 -34.47 9.57
C PRO A 104 19.98 -34.39 8.08
N GLU A 105 18.77 -33.93 7.77
CA GLU A 105 18.36 -33.76 6.37
C GLU A 105 19.41 -32.88 5.69
N ALA A 106 20.00 -33.39 4.61
CA ALA A 106 20.91 -32.61 3.79
C ALA A 106 20.22 -31.28 3.44
N ARG A 107 20.98 -30.18 3.34
CA ARG A 107 20.43 -28.86 2.99
C ARG A 107 19.89 -28.89 1.56
N VAL A 108 18.65 -29.37 1.39
CA VAL A 108 17.95 -29.38 0.10
C VAL A 108 17.63 -27.93 -0.27
N ARG A 109 18.48 -27.32 -1.09
CA ARG A 109 18.17 -26.05 -1.76
C ARG A 109 16.99 -26.29 -2.71
N ARG A 110 15.93 -25.49 -2.59
CA ARG A 110 14.65 -25.72 -3.28
C ARG A 110 14.52 -24.73 -4.42
N LEU A 111 14.95 -25.16 -5.60
CA LEU A 111 15.02 -24.34 -6.82
C LEU A 111 14.11 -24.90 -7.91
N VAL A 112 13.65 -24.01 -8.77
CA VAL A 112 12.65 -24.27 -9.81
C VAL A 112 13.32 -24.17 -11.18
N LEU A 113 13.33 -25.29 -11.90
CA LEU A 113 13.75 -25.39 -13.29
C LEU A 113 12.55 -25.25 -14.22
N GLY A 114 12.65 -24.37 -15.20
CA GLY A 114 11.74 -24.36 -16.34
C GLY A 114 12.25 -25.13 -17.54
N THR A 115 11.34 -25.66 -18.36
CA THR A 115 11.63 -25.89 -19.79
C THR A 115 11.22 -24.68 -20.63
N ALA A 116 11.91 -24.46 -21.74
CA ALA A 116 11.58 -23.46 -22.76
C ALA A 116 12.01 -23.97 -24.14
N GLY A 117 11.39 -23.49 -25.23
CA GLY A 117 11.74 -23.91 -26.60
C GLY A 117 10.53 -24.16 -27.50
N HIS A 118 10.76 -24.35 -28.80
CA HIS A 118 9.72 -24.56 -29.81
C HIS A 118 8.87 -25.83 -29.54
N ILE A 119 7.70 -25.91 -30.18
CA ILE A 119 6.88 -27.13 -30.24
C ILE A 119 7.73 -28.26 -30.87
N ASP A 120 7.45 -29.51 -30.51
CA ASP A 120 8.12 -30.73 -31.02
C ASP A 120 9.65 -30.83 -30.87
N HIS A 121 10.29 -29.85 -30.23
CA HIS A 121 11.70 -29.90 -29.80
C HIS A 121 11.94 -30.84 -28.60
N GLY A 122 10.96 -31.67 -28.24
CA GLY A 122 11.16 -32.76 -27.27
C GLY A 122 11.21 -32.37 -25.79
N LYS A 123 10.73 -31.16 -25.39
CA LYS A 123 10.68 -30.70 -23.99
C LYS A 123 10.12 -31.76 -23.03
N THR A 124 8.89 -32.20 -23.27
CA THR A 124 8.14 -33.19 -22.47
C THR A 124 8.87 -34.54 -22.42
N ALA A 125 9.37 -35.00 -23.57
CA ALA A 125 10.12 -36.25 -23.69
C ALA A 125 11.45 -36.20 -22.90
N LEU A 126 12.13 -35.05 -22.89
CA LEU A 126 13.35 -34.82 -22.11
C LEU A 126 13.05 -34.76 -20.61
N VAL A 127 12.00 -34.05 -20.18
CA VAL A 127 11.58 -34.03 -18.75
C VAL A 127 11.26 -35.44 -18.27
N ARG A 128 10.55 -36.25 -19.08
CA ARG A 128 10.28 -37.65 -18.78
C ARG A 128 11.55 -38.50 -18.72
N ALA A 129 12.53 -38.27 -19.60
CA ALA A 129 13.81 -38.98 -19.58
C ALA A 129 14.69 -38.60 -18.38
N LEU A 130 14.61 -37.34 -17.90
CA LEU A 130 15.36 -36.85 -16.73
C LEU A 130 14.72 -37.22 -15.39
N THR A 131 13.39 -37.26 -15.30
CA THR A 131 12.64 -37.40 -14.03
C THR A 131 11.87 -38.71 -13.88
N GLY A 132 11.66 -39.45 -14.97
CA GLY A 132 10.77 -40.61 -15.01
C GLY A 132 9.27 -40.29 -14.96
N VAL A 133 8.89 -39.01 -14.84
CA VAL A 133 7.49 -38.56 -14.72
C VAL A 133 6.94 -38.14 -16.08
N ASP A 134 5.72 -38.60 -16.39
CA ASP A 134 4.96 -38.16 -17.56
C ASP A 134 4.23 -36.83 -17.24
N THR A 135 4.65 -35.74 -17.87
CA THR A 135 4.16 -34.37 -17.55
C THR A 135 2.83 -34.02 -18.23
N ASP A 136 2.51 -34.63 -19.37
CA ASP A 136 1.19 -34.51 -20.01
C ASP A 136 0.15 -35.28 -19.21
N ARG A 137 -0.93 -34.60 -18.79
CA ARG A 137 -1.95 -35.16 -17.88
C ARG A 137 -3.36 -35.08 -18.45
N LEU A 138 -3.62 -34.12 -19.34
CA LEU A 138 -4.91 -34.01 -20.03
C LEU A 138 -4.98 -35.06 -21.13
N GLN A 139 -6.18 -35.60 -21.36
CA GLN A 139 -6.40 -36.53 -22.47
C GLN A 139 -6.12 -35.87 -23.83
N GLU A 140 -6.47 -34.59 -23.99
CA GLU A 140 -6.18 -33.81 -25.20
C GLU A 140 -4.68 -33.63 -25.47
N GLU A 141 -3.83 -33.54 -24.43
CA GLU A 141 -2.37 -33.45 -24.58
C GLU A 141 -1.83 -34.75 -25.21
N LYS A 142 -2.28 -35.91 -24.69
CA LYS A 142 -1.85 -37.23 -25.15
C LYS A 142 -2.39 -37.60 -26.53
N GLU A 143 -3.58 -37.11 -26.88
CA GLU A 143 -4.18 -37.32 -28.20
C GLU A 143 -3.55 -36.44 -29.29
N ARG A 144 -3.00 -35.28 -28.92
CA ARG A 144 -2.42 -34.31 -29.88
C ARG A 144 -0.90 -34.24 -29.88
N GLY A 145 -0.22 -34.83 -28.89
CA GLY A 145 1.24 -34.77 -28.75
C GLY A 145 1.78 -33.40 -28.33
N ILE A 146 0.92 -32.50 -27.83
CA ILE A 146 1.30 -31.15 -27.40
C ILE A 146 0.95 -30.93 -25.93
N THR A 147 1.90 -30.41 -25.16
CA THR A 147 1.63 -29.92 -23.80
C THR A 147 0.78 -28.64 -23.88
N ILE A 148 -0.31 -28.58 -23.12
CA ILE A 148 -1.32 -27.51 -23.17
C ILE A 148 -1.27 -26.70 -21.87
N ASP A 149 -1.22 -27.38 -20.72
CA ASP A 149 -1.12 -26.78 -19.39
C ASP A 149 0.26 -27.10 -18.77
N LEU A 150 0.61 -26.45 -17.66
CA LEU A 150 1.92 -26.64 -17.01
C LEU A 150 2.09 -28.07 -16.47
N GLY A 151 3.14 -28.75 -16.94
CA GLY A 151 3.59 -30.03 -16.40
C GLY A 151 4.47 -29.84 -15.17
N PHE A 152 4.51 -30.82 -14.27
CA PHE A 152 5.32 -30.74 -13.05
C PHE A 152 5.98 -32.07 -12.71
N ALA A 153 7.28 -32.03 -12.44
CA ALA A 153 8.10 -33.17 -12.04
C ALA A 153 9.13 -32.77 -10.97
N GLU A 154 9.92 -33.73 -10.48
CA GLU A 154 11.01 -33.53 -9.51
C GLU A 154 12.28 -34.17 -10.10
N LEU A 155 13.36 -33.42 -10.18
CA LEU A 155 14.69 -33.90 -10.57
C LEU A 155 15.53 -34.08 -9.29
N THR A 156 16.15 -35.23 -9.12
CA THR A 156 17.00 -35.53 -7.95
C THR A 156 18.12 -36.51 -8.28
N ASP A 157 19.27 -36.33 -7.64
CA ASP A 157 20.39 -37.29 -7.62
C ASP A 157 20.51 -38.04 -6.27
N GLY A 158 19.50 -37.89 -5.39
CA GLY A 158 19.47 -38.46 -4.04
C GLY A 158 19.85 -37.47 -2.94
N GLU A 159 20.86 -36.62 -3.17
CA GLU A 159 21.29 -35.60 -2.20
C GLU A 159 20.60 -34.25 -2.45
N ARG A 160 20.35 -33.93 -3.73
CA ARG A 160 19.84 -32.63 -4.21
C ARG A 160 18.52 -32.81 -4.91
N ARG A 161 17.66 -31.79 -4.87
CA ARG A 161 16.33 -31.81 -5.50
C ARG A 161 15.99 -30.49 -6.14
N MET A 162 15.27 -30.57 -7.26
CA MET A 162 14.88 -29.44 -8.08
C MET A 162 13.46 -29.68 -8.60
N GLY A 163 12.58 -28.72 -8.39
CA GLY A 163 11.23 -28.78 -8.97
C GLY A 163 11.29 -28.45 -10.45
N VAL A 164 10.75 -29.30 -11.32
CA VAL A 164 10.72 -29.08 -12.76
C VAL A 164 9.32 -28.62 -13.17
N VAL A 165 9.24 -27.49 -13.86
CA VAL A 165 8.05 -26.93 -14.48
C VAL A 165 8.18 -27.08 -15.98
N ASP A 166 7.40 -27.99 -16.55
CA ASP A 166 7.35 -28.21 -17.98
C ASP A 166 6.34 -27.27 -18.62
N VAL A 167 6.78 -26.54 -19.64
CA VAL A 167 6.09 -25.36 -20.16
C VAL A 167 5.61 -25.61 -21.60
N PRO A 168 4.33 -25.33 -21.91
CA PRO A 168 3.83 -25.44 -23.27
C PRO A 168 4.52 -24.43 -24.19
N GLY A 169 5.03 -24.91 -25.33
CA GLY A 169 5.82 -24.09 -26.26
C GLY A 169 5.04 -23.32 -27.34
N HIS A 170 3.72 -23.51 -27.41
CA HIS A 170 2.87 -22.95 -28.47
C HIS A 170 2.45 -21.50 -28.17
N GLU A 171 2.42 -20.63 -29.17
CA GLU A 171 2.10 -19.19 -29.05
C GLU A 171 0.80 -18.89 -28.29
N GLY A 172 -0.24 -19.71 -28.52
CA GLY A 172 -1.51 -19.65 -27.80
C GLY A 172 -1.44 -19.94 -26.30
N PHE A 173 -0.35 -20.55 -25.82
CA PHE A 173 -0.11 -20.92 -24.42
C PHE A 173 0.99 -20.09 -23.75
N ILE A 174 1.45 -18.99 -24.36
CA ILE A 174 2.41 -18.06 -23.72
C ILE A 174 1.91 -17.52 -22.37
N ARG A 175 0.59 -17.42 -22.14
CA ARG A 175 0.01 -17.13 -20.81
C ARG A 175 0.41 -18.18 -19.75
N ASN A 176 0.48 -19.45 -20.14
CA ASN A 176 0.93 -20.56 -19.29
C ASN A 176 2.45 -20.47 -19.11
N MET A 177 3.19 -20.16 -20.17
CA MET A 177 4.64 -19.94 -20.10
C MET A 177 5.04 -18.81 -19.14
N VAL A 178 4.49 -17.60 -19.26
CA VAL A 178 4.82 -16.48 -18.35
C VAL A 178 4.42 -16.81 -16.90
N ALA A 179 3.29 -17.49 -16.71
CA ALA A 179 2.82 -17.91 -15.39
C ALA A 179 3.75 -18.94 -14.72
N GLY A 180 4.25 -19.93 -15.49
CA GLY A 180 5.23 -20.90 -15.01
C GLY A 180 6.64 -20.32 -14.86
N ALA A 181 7.00 -19.36 -15.73
CA ALA A 181 8.31 -18.72 -15.74
C ALA A 181 8.50 -17.68 -14.64
N THR A 182 7.41 -17.15 -14.07
CA THR A 182 7.49 -16.28 -12.90
C THR A 182 7.94 -17.09 -11.67
N GLY A 183 9.22 -17.00 -11.32
CA GLY A 183 9.81 -17.73 -10.19
C GLY A 183 10.59 -18.99 -10.59
N MET A 184 10.99 -19.12 -11.85
CA MET A 184 12.09 -20.02 -12.24
C MET A 184 13.43 -19.43 -11.79
N ASP A 185 14.30 -20.29 -11.28
CA ASP A 185 15.69 -19.94 -10.91
C ASP A 185 16.66 -20.27 -12.05
N VAL A 186 16.37 -21.34 -12.78
CA VAL A 186 17.11 -21.81 -13.95
C VAL A 186 16.10 -22.12 -15.06
N VAL A 187 16.45 -21.86 -16.31
CA VAL A 187 15.70 -22.34 -17.48
C VAL A 187 16.56 -23.27 -18.33
N LEU A 188 15.99 -24.42 -18.68
CA LEU A 188 16.48 -25.33 -19.69
C LEU A 188 15.87 -24.95 -21.05
N LEU A 189 16.67 -24.30 -21.90
CA LEU A 189 16.29 -24.02 -23.27
C LEU A 189 16.54 -25.27 -24.12
N VAL A 190 15.45 -25.84 -24.63
CA VAL A 190 15.43 -27.07 -25.42
C VAL A 190 15.33 -26.69 -26.89
N ILE A 191 16.34 -27.06 -27.66
CA ILE A 191 16.44 -26.80 -29.10
C ILE A 191 16.65 -28.16 -29.78
N ALA A 192 15.92 -28.44 -30.85
CA ALA A 192 16.14 -29.65 -31.62
C ALA A 192 17.31 -29.48 -32.59
N ALA A 193 18.27 -30.41 -32.56
CA ALA A 193 19.47 -30.33 -33.38
C ALA A 193 19.18 -30.47 -34.89
N ASP A 194 18.07 -31.10 -35.27
CA ASP A 194 17.61 -31.22 -36.66
C ASP A 194 16.94 -29.96 -37.22
N GLU A 195 16.42 -29.07 -36.36
CA GLU A 195 15.70 -27.84 -36.76
C GLU A 195 16.47 -26.55 -36.48
N GLY A 196 17.35 -26.53 -35.47
CA GLY A 196 18.06 -25.33 -35.04
C GLY A 196 17.19 -24.30 -34.32
N VAL A 197 17.58 -23.02 -34.38
CA VAL A 197 16.88 -21.94 -33.66
C VAL A 197 15.59 -21.54 -34.38
N MET A 198 14.45 -21.71 -33.70
CA MET A 198 13.12 -21.40 -34.22
C MET A 198 12.51 -20.12 -33.61
N PRO A 199 11.53 -19.44 -34.25
CA PRO A 199 10.97 -18.19 -33.75
C PRO A 199 10.39 -18.24 -32.33
N GLN A 200 9.79 -19.36 -31.93
CA GLN A 200 9.31 -19.56 -30.55
C GLN A 200 10.45 -19.76 -29.54
N THR A 201 11.60 -20.30 -29.98
CA THR A 201 12.82 -20.35 -29.15
C THR A 201 13.29 -18.92 -28.83
N LEU A 202 13.25 -18.02 -29.82
CA LEU A 202 13.53 -16.59 -29.62
C LEU A 202 12.50 -15.89 -28.72
N GLU A 203 11.19 -16.10 -28.93
CA GLU A 203 10.17 -15.50 -28.05
C GLU A 203 10.31 -15.98 -26.59
N HIS A 204 10.55 -17.28 -26.37
CA HIS A 204 10.80 -17.78 -25.01
C HIS A 204 12.08 -17.20 -24.39
N LEU A 205 13.17 -17.12 -25.15
CA LEU A 205 14.42 -16.51 -24.69
C LEU A 205 14.20 -15.04 -24.29
N HIS A 206 13.45 -14.28 -25.09
CA HIS A 206 13.06 -12.91 -24.76
C HIS A 206 12.21 -12.86 -23.47
N ILE A 207 11.19 -13.69 -23.32
CA ILE A 207 10.35 -13.70 -22.12
C ILE A 207 11.15 -14.06 -20.86
N VAL A 208 12.01 -15.08 -20.93
CA VAL A 208 12.86 -15.52 -19.81
C VAL A 208 13.86 -14.41 -19.41
N THR A 209 14.43 -13.72 -20.40
CA THR A 209 15.26 -12.50 -20.21
C THR A 209 14.48 -11.37 -19.54
N LEU A 210 13.27 -11.07 -20.01
CA LEU A 210 12.43 -9.99 -19.48
C LEU A 210 11.89 -10.27 -18.07
N LEU A 211 11.70 -11.54 -17.71
CA LEU A 211 11.35 -11.98 -16.36
C LEU A 211 12.54 -11.98 -15.40
N GLY A 212 13.78 -11.79 -15.91
CA GLY A 212 14.99 -11.69 -15.10
C GLY A 212 15.44 -13.02 -14.48
N VAL A 213 15.24 -14.13 -15.18
CA VAL A 213 15.82 -15.42 -14.76
C VAL A 213 17.34 -15.31 -14.81
N GLU A 214 18.03 -15.72 -13.75
CA GLU A 214 19.48 -15.51 -13.64
C GLU A 214 20.30 -16.48 -14.50
N ARG A 215 19.74 -17.66 -14.83
CA ARG A 215 20.51 -18.77 -15.40
C ARG A 215 19.80 -19.50 -16.52
N LEU A 216 20.58 -19.80 -17.56
CA LEU A 216 20.18 -20.57 -18.71
C LEU A 216 21.12 -21.77 -18.88
N VAL A 217 20.55 -22.93 -19.14
CA VAL A 217 21.27 -24.10 -19.68
C VAL A 217 20.59 -24.44 -21.00
N VAL A 218 21.37 -24.64 -22.06
CA VAL A 218 20.84 -25.02 -23.37
C VAL A 218 21.11 -26.48 -23.63
N THR A 219 20.15 -27.17 -24.25
CA THR A 219 20.35 -28.54 -24.72
C THR A 219 19.91 -28.72 -26.16
N LEU A 220 20.77 -29.36 -26.94
CA LEU A 220 20.54 -29.72 -28.33
C LEU A 220 19.98 -31.15 -28.36
N THR A 221 18.66 -31.26 -28.32
CA THR A 221 17.92 -32.54 -28.35
C THR A 221 17.95 -33.18 -29.74
N LYS A 222 17.53 -34.44 -29.84
CA LYS A 222 17.56 -35.24 -31.08
C LYS A 222 18.97 -35.32 -31.71
N CYS A 223 20.05 -35.18 -30.92
CA CYS A 223 21.43 -35.21 -31.42
C CYS A 223 21.81 -36.55 -32.08
N ASP A 224 20.99 -37.60 -31.90
CA ASP A 224 21.12 -38.90 -32.54
C ASP A 224 20.53 -38.98 -33.97
N LEU A 225 19.93 -37.89 -34.48
CA LEU A 225 19.38 -37.79 -35.83
C LEU A 225 20.26 -37.00 -36.81
N VAL A 226 21.31 -36.34 -36.32
CA VAL A 226 22.19 -35.46 -37.11
C VAL A 226 23.64 -35.92 -37.04
N ASP A 227 24.44 -35.51 -38.03
CA ASP A 227 25.89 -35.73 -38.01
C ASP A 227 26.63 -34.73 -37.10
N PRO A 228 27.91 -34.99 -36.75
CA PRO A 228 28.68 -34.12 -35.86
C PRO A 228 28.99 -32.73 -36.42
N GLU A 229 29.06 -32.54 -37.74
CA GLU A 229 29.37 -31.24 -38.35
C GLU A 229 28.15 -30.32 -38.24
N TRP A 230 26.97 -30.84 -38.58
CA TRP A 230 25.69 -30.15 -38.38
C TRP A 230 25.43 -29.80 -36.91
N LEU A 231 25.71 -30.73 -35.99
CA LEU A 231 25.53 -30.50 -34.55
C LEU A 231 26.39 -29.33 -34.03
N GLU A 232 27.63 -29.21 -34.49
CA GLU A 232 28.51 -28.11 -34.11
C GLU A 232 28.08 -26.78 -34.77
N MET A 233 27.57 -26.81 -36.02
CA MET A 233 26.98 -25.60 -36.65
C MET A 233 25.80 -25.04 -35.84
N VAL A 234 24.88 -25.90 -35.39
CA VAL A 234 23.73 -25.49 -34.54
C VAL A 234 24.23 -24.99 -33.17
N ARG A 235 25.29 -25.61 -32.62
CA ARG A 235 25.93 -25.11 -31.39
C ARG A 235 26.51 -23.71 -31.57
N GLU A 236 27.23 -23.44 -32.66
CA GLU A 236 27.77 -22.11 -32.96
C GLU A 236 26.67 -21.06 -33.19
N GLU A 237 25.54 -21.43 -33.80
CA GLU A 237 24.36 -20.57 -33.90
C GLU A 237 23.84 -20.17 -32.51
N VAL A 238 23.62 -21.14 -31.63
CA VAL A 238 23.16 -20.92 -30.25
C VAL A 238 24.16 -20.07 -29.45
N VAL A 239 25.46 -20.33 -29.56
CA VAL A 239 26.50 -19.55 -28.86
C VAL A 239 26.49 -18.10 -29.34
N ARG A 240 26.34 -17.84 -30.65
CA ARG A 240 26.22 -16.47 -31.19
C ARG A 240 24.94 -15.77 -30.72
N LEU A 241 23.80 -16.46 -30.71
CA LEU A 241 22.53 -15.91 -30.22
C LEU A 241 22.61 -15.42 -28.76
N LEU A 242 23.41 -16.09 -27.92
CA LEU A 242 23.53 -15.74 -26.50
C LEU A 242 24.69 -14.77 -26.18
N ALA A 243 25.56 -14.48 -27.15
CA ALA A 243 26.82 -13.77 -26.92
C ALA A 243 26.66 -12.34 -26.39
N ASP A 244 25.68 -11.59 -26.89
CA ASP A 244 25.40 -10.20 -26.49
C ASP A 244 24.36 -10.09 -25.35
N GLY A 245 23.93 -11.22 -24.79
CA GLY A 245 22.86 -11.32 -23.78
C GLY A 245 23.36 -11.61 -22.35
N PRO A 246 22.45 -11.63 -21.36
CA PRO A 246 22.79 -11.99 -19.97
C PRO A 246 23.21 -13.46 -19.79
N TYR A 247 23.05 -14.28 -20.83
CA TYR A 247 23.38 -15.71 -20.84
C TYR A 247 24.63 -16.03 -21.66
N ALA A 248 25.48 -15.02 -21.93
CA ALA A 248 26.76 -15.22 -22.59
C ALA A 248 27.60 -16.28 -21.84
N GLY A 249 28.01 -17.33 -22.54
CA GLY A 249 28.74 -18.46 -21.95
C GLY A 249 27.88 -19.53 -21.27
N ALA A 250 26.54 -19.50 -21.42
CA ALA A 250 25.67 -20.56 -20.94
C ALA A 250 26.08 -21.95 -21.48
N PRO A 251 26.03 -23.03 -20.67
CA PRO A 251 26.36 -24.38 -21.14
C PRO A 251 25.42 -24.84 -22.26
N VAL A 252 25.99 -25.36 -23.35
CA VAL A 252 25.24 -25.95 -24.48
C VAL A 252 25.60 -27.43 -24.58
N LEU A 253 24.64 -28.32 -24.30
CA LEU A 253 24.86 -29.77 -24.15
C LEU A 253 24.02 -30.60 -25.15
N PRO A 254 24.63 -31.41 -26.03
CA PRO A 254 23.89 -32.30 -26.92
C PRO A 254 23.28 -33.47 -26.14
N THR A 255 22.00 -33.76 -26.36
CA THR A 255 21.28 -34.83 -25.67
C THR A 255 20.33 -35.61 -26.58
N SER A 256 20.04 -36.84 -26.18
CA SER A 256 18.96 -37.63 -26.77
C SER A 256 18.15 -38.33 -25.69
N ALA A 257 16.86 -37.98 -25.61
CA ALA A 257 15.89 -38.68 -24.78
C ALA A 257 15.65 -40.13 -25.26
N ARG A 258 16.04 -40.48 -26.49
CA ARG A 258 15.89 -41.82 -27.07
C ARG A 258 17.05 -42.75 -26.72
N THR A 259 18.29 -42.27 -26.82
CA THR A 259 19.50 -43.08 -26.55
C THR A 259 20.04 -42.93 -25.12
N GLY A 260 19.62 -41.90 -24.40
CA GLY A 260 20.16 -41.53 -23.09
C GLY A 260 21.47 -40.72 -23.15
N GLN A 261 21.97 -40.43 -24.36
CA GLN A 261 23.19 -39.63 -24.56
C GLN A 261 23.05 -38.24 -23.91
N GLY A 262 24.11 -37.80 -23.23
CA GLY A 262 24.21 -36.48 -22.58
C GLY A 262 23.35 -36.26 -21.34
N LEU A 263 22.32 -37.09 -21.08
CA LEU A 263 21.42 -36.90 -19.92
C LEU A 263 22.12 -36.89 -18.55
N PRO A 264 23.14 -37.74 -18.27
CA PRO A 264 23.85 -37.69 -16.99
C PRO A 264 24.67 -36.41 -16.80
N GLU A 265 25.20 -35.85 -17.90
CA GLU A 265 25.95 -34.60 -17.88
C GLU A 265 25.02 -33.41 -17.72
N LEU A 266 23.92 -33.36 -18.49
CA LEU A 266 22.86 -32.36 -18.34
C LEU A 266 22.31 -32.33 -16.91
N THR A 267 22.07 -33.50 -16.30
CA THR A 267 21.58 -33.58 -14.91
C THR A 267 22.57 -32.95 -13.91
N ARG A 268 23.86 -33.25 -14.04
CA ARG A 268 24.91 -32.63 -13.18
C ARG A 268 24.99 -31.13 -13.39
N THR A 269 24.97 -30.66 -14.64
CA THR A 269 25.04 -29.24 -14.99
C THR A 269 23.83 -28.47 -14.44
N LEU A 270 22.62 -29.03 -14.55
CA LEU A 270 21.41 -28.43 -13.99
C LEU A 270 21.48 -28.34 -12.46
N LEU A 271 21.91 -29.40 -11.77
CA LEU A 271 22.02 -29.40 -10.30
C LEU A 271 23.15 -28.49 -9.79
N ALA A 272 24.29 -28.40 -10.50
CA ALA A 272 25.36 -27.45 -10.19
C ALA A 272 24.93 -25.99 -10.43
N ALA A 273 24.27 -25.72 -11.56
CA ALA A 273 23.64 -24.42 -11.85
C ALA A 273 22.51 -24.06 -10.86
N ALA A 274 22.06 -25.00 -10.03
CA ALA A 274 21.21 -24.75 -8.87
C ALA A 274 22.03 -24.30 -7.65
N GLU A 275 23.10 -25.03 -7.29
CA GLU A 275 23.87 -24.81 -6.06
C GLU A 275 24.50 -23.43 -5.92
N GLU A 276 24.88 -22.80 -7.02
CA GLU A 276 25.45 -21.45 -7.00
C GLU A 276 24.37 -20.38 -6.70
N GLY A 277 23.09 -20.76 -6.60
CA GLY A 277 21.94 -19.85 -6.52
C GLY A 277 21.62 -19.39 -5.11
N ALA A 278 21.16 -18.15 -4.97
CA ALA A 278 20.75 -17.60 -3.68
C ALA A 278 19.51 -18.34 -3.13
N GLU A 279 19.51 -18.70 -1.84
CA GLU A 279 18.30 -19.21 -1.19
C GLU A 279 17.28 -18.08 -1.05
N ARG A 280 16.04 -18.31 -1.48
CA ARG A 280 14.94 -17.34 -1.32
C ARG A 280 14.68 -17.07 0.16
N GLU A 281 14.60 -15.79 0.55
CA GLU A 281 14.45 -15.40 1.95
C GLU A 281 13.10 -15.87 2.55
N ALA A 282 13.16 -16.92 3.39
CA ALA A 282 11.99 -17.42 4.14
C ALA A 282 11.47 -16.46 5.22
N GLY A 283 12.19 -15.36 5.48
CA GLY A 283 11.78 -14.26 6.37
C GLY A 283 10.83 -13.25 5.71
N ASP A 284 10.64 -13.33 4.40
CA ASP A 284 9.78 -12.43 3.64
C ASP A 284 8.27 -12.76 3.80
N ARG A 285 7.38 -11.92 3.27
CA ARG A 285 5.93 -12.13 3.32
C ARG A 285 5.47 -13.20 2.34
N ALA A 286 4.53 -14.04 2.76
CA ALA A 286 4.01 -15.12 1.95
C ALA A 286 3.26 -14.58 0.71
N ARG A 287 3.62 -15.07 -0.48
CA ARG A 287 2.85 -14.85 -1.72
C ARG A 287 2.95 -16.05 -2.66
N LEU A 288 1.80 -16.68 -2.93
CA LEU A 288 1.63 -17.77 -3.88
C LEU A 288 0.68 -17.32 -4.99
N PRO A 289 1.18 -16.98 -6.19
CA PRO A 289 0.34 -16.76 -7.36
C PRO A 289 -0.45 -18.04 -7.69
N ILE A 290 -1.76 -17.94 -7.82
CA ILE A 290 -2.65 -19.09 -8.06
C ILE A 290 -2.63 -19.42 -9.55
N ASP A 291 -2.28 -20.67 -9.89
CA ASP A 291 -2.27 -21.19 -11.25
C ASP A 291 -3.48 -22.09 -11.57
N ARG A 292 -3.95 -22.90 -10.61
CA ARG A 292 -5.15 -23.73 -10.75
C ARG A 292 -5.98 -23.70 -9.47
N VAL A 293 -7.28 -23.87 -9.65
CA VAL A 293 -8.29 -23.98 -8.58
C VAL A 293 -9.17 -25.20 -8.86
N PHE A 294 -9.25 -26.10 -7.89
CA PHE A 294 -10.09 -27.29 -7.95
C PHE A 294 -10.71 -27.60 -6.57
N THR A 295 -11.66 -28.51 -6.55
CA THR A 295 -12.34 -28.94 -5.31
C THR A 295 -12.04 -30.41 -5.07
N VAL A 296 -11.63 -30.76 -3.86
CA VAL A 296 -11.38 -32.14 -3.44
C VAL A 296 -12.42 -32.52 -2.40
N HIS A 297 -13.13 -33.63 -2.62
CA HIS A 297 -14.15 -34.12 -1.68
C HIS A 297 -13.54 -34.34 -0.28
N GLY A 298 -14.20 -33.80 0.74
CA GLY A 298 -13.74 -33.85 2.14
C GLY A 298 -12.70 -32.79 2.55
N THR A 299 -11.93 -32.27 1.60
CA THR A 299 -10.86 -31.28 1.86
C THR A 299 -11.32 -29.84 1.60
N GLY A 300 -12.21 -29.62 0.62
CA GLY A 300 -12.72 -28.30 0.24
C GLY A 300 -12.10 -27.77 -1.04
N THR A 301 -12.05 -26.45 -1.20
CA THR A 301 -11.40 -25.79 -2.33
C THR A 301 -9.88 -25.80 -2.13
N VAL A 302 -9.15 -26.27 -3.13
CA VAL A 302 -7.70 -26.36 -3.16
C VAL A 302 -7.18 -25.47 -4.27
N VAL A 303 -6.20 -24.63 -3.95
CA VAL A 303 -5.46 -23.81 -4.93
C VAL A 303 -4.05 -24.34 -5.07
N THR A 304 -3.46 -24.27 -6.27
CA THR A 304 -2.04 -24.57 -6.49
C THR A 304 -1.28 -23.36 -7.01
N GLY A 305 0.01 -23.34 -6.72
CA GLY A 305 0.96 -22.36 -7.23
C GLY A 305 2.36 -22.63 -6.69
N THR A 306 3.35 -21.93 -7.23
CA THR A 306 4.70 -21.88 -6.65
C THR A 306 4.71 -20.77 -5.60
N LEU A 307 5.07 -21.09 -4.35
CA LEU A 307 5.22 -20.09 -3.29
C LEU A 307 6.44 -19.23 -3.62
N ARG A 308 6.25 -17.94 -3.93
CA ARG A 308 7.31 -17.08 -4.48
C ARG A 308 8.16 -16.40 -3.41
N SER A 309 7.56 -16.08 -2.27
CA SER A 309 8.23 -15.45 -1.13
C SER A 309 7.63 -15.94 0.19
N GLY A 310 8.40 -15.85 1.27
CA GLY A 310 7.97 -16.19 2.63
C GLY A 310 7.67 -17.67 2.88
N ARG A 311 6.79 -17.92 3.85
CA ARG A 311 6.32 -19.25 4.26
C ARG A 311 4.81 -19.24 4.48
N LEU A 312 4.16 -20.38 4.26
CA LEU A 312 2.77 -20.63 4.63
C LEU A 312 2.72 -21.74 5.68
N VAL A 313 1.92 -21.56 6.74
CA VAL A 313 1.77 -22.55 7.81
C VAL A 313 0.32 -23.06 7.89
N VAL A 314 0.13 -24.35 8.21
CA VAL A 314 -1.21 -24.90 8.43
C VAL A 314 -1.90 -24.18 9.59
N GLY A 315 -3.15 -23.78 9.38
CA GLY A 315 -3.93 -23.00 10.33
C GLY A 315 -3.72 -21.48 10.28
N GLU A 316 -2.83 -20.98 9.41
CA GLU A 316 -2.60 -19.54 9.19
C GLU A 316 -3.79 -18.86 8.49
N ARG A 317 -4.00 -17.57 8.78
CA ARG A 317 -4.98 -16.71 8.11
C ARG A 317 -4.33 -16.05 6.90
N VAL A 318 -4.97 -16.20 5.74
CA VAL A 318 -4.49 -15.78 4.43
C VAL A 318 -5.57 -14.98 3.71
N SER A 319 -5.17 -14.14 2.75
CA SER A 319 -6.09 -13.41 1.88
C SER A 319 -5.84 -13.77 0.42
N VAL A 320 -6.89 -13.82 -0.40
CA VAL A 320 -6.77 -13.94 -1.86
C VAL A 320 -7.01 -12.59 -2.51
N LEU A 321 -6.08 -12.18 -3.38
CA LEU A 321 -6.06 -10.88 -4.05
C LEU A 321 -5.92 -11.03 -5.57
N PRO A 322 -6.61 -10.22 -6.40
CA PRO A 322 -7.66 -9.27 -6.03
C PRO A 322 -8.93 -9.96 -5.52
N GLY A 323 -9.67 -9.28 -4.65
CA GLY A 323 -10.95 -9.75 -4.10
C GLY A 323 -11.07 -9.65 -2.57
N ASP A 324 -9.94 -9.48 -1.87
CA ASP A 324 -9.85 -9.35 -0.40
C ASP A 324 -10.51 -10.51 0.36
N ILE A 325 -10.55 -11.70 -0.26
CA ILE A 325 -11.23 -12.88 0.26
C ILE A 325 -10.38 -13.48 1.38
N VAL A 326 -10.88 -13.42 2.61
CA VAL A 326 -10.20 -13.96 3.79
C VAL A 326 -10.46 -15.46 3.90
N ALA A 327 -9.38 -16.25 3.95
CA ALA A 327 -9.43 -17.69 4.15
C ALA A 327 -8.44 -18.14 5.25
N ARG A 328 -8.51 -19.42 5.59
CA ARG A 328 -7.61 -20.11 6.51
C ARG A 328 -7.04 -21.36 5.83
N VAL A 329 -5.74 -21.56 5.97
CA VAL A 329 -5.05 -22.77 5.51
C VAL A 329 -5.53 -23.96 6.33
N ARG A 330 -6.22 -24.91 5.70
CA ARG A 330 -6.67 -26.17 6.31
C ARG A 330 -5.56 -27.24 6.29
N GLY A 331 -4.76 -27.24 5.23
CA GLY A 331 -3.69 -28.19 4.99
C GLY A 331 -2.82 -27.74 3.82
N LEU A 332 -1.56 -28.19 3.80
CA LEU A 332 -0.58 -27.90 2.77
C LEU A 332 -0.03 -29.21 2.22
N GLN A 333 0.14 -29.29 0.90
CA GLN A 333 0.84 -30.40 0.26
C GLN A 333 1.93 -29.88 -0.66
N VAL A 334 3.12 -30.46 -0.55
CA VAL A 334 4.27 -30.18 -1.41
C VAL A 334 4.69 -31.51 -2.05
N HIS A 335 4.80 -31.53 -3.38
CA HIS A 335 5.02 -32.75 -4.19
C HIS A 335 4.08 -33.93 -3.82
N GLY A 336 2.83 -33.63 -3.47
CA GLY A 336 1.81 -34.62 -3.11
C GLY A 336 1.95 -35.23 -1.70
N ARG A 337 2.84 -34.70 -0.86
CA ARG A 337 3.00 -35.09 0.54
C ARG A 337 2.44 -34.00 1.45
N ASP A 338 1.70 -34.39 2.49
CA ASP A 338 1.21 -33.44 3.51
C ASP A 338 2.39 -32.85 4.30
N VAL A 339 2.36 -31.54 4.52
CA VAL A 339 3.37 -30.79 5.28
C VAL A 339 2.72 -29.77 6.23
N GLU A 340 3.35 -29.48 7.36
CA GLU A 340 2.86 -28.46 8.31
C GLU A 340 3.19 -27.02 7.85
N GLN A 341 4.26 -26.87 7.05
CA GLN A 341 4.74 -25.61 6.51
C GLN A 341 5.23 -25.81 5.07
N ALA A 342 4.98 -24.82 4.22
CA ALA A 342 5.61 -24.66 2.91
C ALA A 342 6.43 -23.36 2.86
N SER A 343 7.50 -23.34 2.07
CA SER A 343 8.48 -22.25 1.98
C SER A 343 8.69 -21.78 0.54
N ALA A 344 9.26 -20.58 0.35
CA ALA A 344 9.53 -20.02 -0.97
C ALA A 344 10.35 -20.98 -1.87
N GLY A 345 9.96 -21.05 -3.15
CA GLY A 345 10.46 -22.01 -4.13
C GLY A 345 9.61 -23.30 -4.25
N GLU A 346 8.76 -23.61 -3.27
CA GLU A 346 7.99 -24.86 -3.29
C GLU A 346 6.67 -24.75 -4.06
N ARG A 347 6.44 -25.70 -4.97
CA ARG A 347 5.12 -25.90 -5.55
C ARG A 347 4.19 -26.48 -4.50
N THR A 348 3.23 -25.66 -4.08
CA THR A 348 2.37 -25.93 -2.93
C THR A 348 0.91 -26.01 -3.37
N ALA A 349 0.23 -27.08 -2.97
CA ALA A 349 -1.23 -27.15 -2.97
C ALA A 349 -1.73 -26.72 -1.58
N VAL A 350 -2.62 -25.72 -1.56
CA VAL A 350 -3.16 -25.14 -0.33
C VAL A 350 -4.66 -25.44 -0.26
N ALA A 351 -5.06 -26.24 0.73
CA ALA A 351 -6.47 -26.43 1.05
C ALA A 351 -6.97 -25.21 1.83
N LEU A 352 -7.96 -24.51 1.29
CA LEU A 352 -8.52 -23.30 1.88
C LEU A 352 -9.89 -23.56 2.50
N THR A 353 -10.14 -22.88 3.62
CA THR A 353 -11.44 -22.85 4.29
C THR A 353 -11.79 -21.43 4.71
N GLY A 354 -13.03 -21.02 4.50
CA GLY A 354 -13.52 -19.68 4.84
C GLY A 354 -15.05 -19.65 4.84
N ALA A 355 -15.64 -18.70 5.55
CA ALA A 355 -17.09 -18.53 5.55
C ALA A 355 -17.55 -17.99 4.19
N GLY A 356 -18.32 -18.79 3.44
CA GLY A 356 -18.77 -18.43 2.10
C GLY A 356 -17.70 -18.54 1.00
N LEU A 357 -16.57 -19.21 1.25
CA LEU A 357 -15.56 -19.47 0.21
C LEU A 357 -15.98 -20.66 -0.66
N GLU A 358 -16.39 -20.39 -1.90
CA GLU A 358 -16.68 -21.40 -2.90
C GLU A 358 -15.57 -21.49 -3.95
N ARG A 359 -15.64 -22.48 -4.84
CA ARG A 359 -14.68 -22.61 -5.95
C ARG A 359 -14.77 -21.42 -6.91
N GLN A 360 -15.98 -20.91 -7.13
CA GLN A 360 -16.27 -19.86 -8.13
C GLN A 360 -15.76 -18.47 -7.74
N ASP A 361 -15.38 -18.25 -6.48
CA ASP A 361 -14.78 -16.99 -6.02
C ASP A 361 -13.26 -16.94 -6.26
N LEU A 362 -12.67 -18.08 -6.65
CA LEU A 362 -11.24 -18.27 -6.80
C LEU A 362 -10.87 -18.59 -8.25
N ASP A 363 -10.02 -17.75 -8.84
CA ASP A 363 -9.61 -17.80 -10.23
C ASP A 363 -8.09 -17.71 -10.40
N ARG A 364 -7.60 -18.28 -11.51
CA ARG A 364 -6.20 -18.13 -11.92
C ARG A 364 -5.88 -16.67 -12.21
N GLY A 365 -4.78 -16.19 -11.63
CA GLY A 365 -4.34 -14.79 -11.72
C GLY A 365 -4.60 -13.99 -10.45
N GLN A 366 -5.35 -14.55 -9.51
CA GLN A 366 -5.26 -14.14 -8.12
C GLN A 366 -3.95 -14.68 -7.48
N ALA A 367 -3.59 -14.13 -6.33
CA ALA A 367 -2.51 -14.60 -5.47
C ALA A 367 -3.01 -14.77 -4.04
N LEU A 368 -2.63 -15.88 -3.41
CA LEU A 368 -2.77 -16.10 -1.99
C LEU A 368 -1.62 -15.40 -1.26
N VAL A 369 -1.92 -14.55 -0.28
CA VAL A 369 -0.94 -13.78 0.48
C VAL A 369 -1.15 -13.92 1.99
N ALA A 370 -0.06 -13.75 2.76
CA ALA A 370 -0.10 -13.62 4.21
C ALA A 370 0.60 -12.34 4.68
N GLY A 371 0.18 -11.87 5.86
CA GLY A 371 0.64 -10.61 6.46
C GLY A 371 -0.09 -9.36 5.93
N PRO A 372 0.15 -8.19 6.54
CA PRO A 372 -0.50 -6.93 6.18
C PRO A 372 0.09 -6.30 4.91
N GLY A 373 -0.44 -5.14 4.50
CA GLY A 373 0.13 -4.28 3.44
C GLY A 373 -0.03 -4.76 2.00
N TRP A 374 -0.60 -5.94 1.78
CA TRP A 374 -1.02 -6.40 0.46
C TRP A 374 -2.39 -5.80 0.10
N ALA A 375 -2.53 -5.33 -1.13
CA ALA A 375 -3.79 -4.83 -1.69
C ALA A 375 -3.83 -5.05 -3.22
N GLY A 376 -5.03 -5.05 -3.80
CA GLY A 376 -5.19 -5.03 -5.27
C GLY A 376 -4.76 -3.68 -5.86
N ALA A 377 -3.86 -3.71 -6.84
CA ALA A 377 -3.34 -2.51 -7.49
C ALA A 377 -3.95 -2.35 -8.89
N SER A 378 -4.52 -1.16 -9.19
CA SER A 378 -5.03 -0.80 -10.53
C SER A 378 -4.14 0.21 -11.26
N MET A 379 -3.04 0.64 -10.63
CA MET A 379 -2.04 1.54 -11.18
C MET A 379 -0.65 1.03 -10.79
N LEU A 380 0.30 1.05 -11.71
CA LEU A 380 1.70 0.70 -11.48
C LEU A 380 2.61 1.75 -12.12
N THR A 381 3.68 2.19 -11.44
CA THR A 381 4.81 2.87 -12.10
C THR A 381 5.88 1.81 -12.36
N ALA A 382 6.41 1.75 -13.57
CA ALA A 382 7.33 0.68 -13.98
C ALA A 382 8.44 1.16 -14.92
N ARG A 383 9.60 0.52 -14.82
CA ARG A 383 10.71 0.67 -15.76
C ARG A 383 10.56 -0.41 -16.83
N VAL A 384 10.41 -0.02 -18.09
CA VAL A 384 10.14 -0.92 -19.21
C VAL A 384 11.28 -0.85 -20.22
N ARG A 385 11.73 -2.03 -20.68
CA ARG A 385 12.62 -2.21 -21.84
C ARG A 385 11.81 -2.75 -23.01
N VAL A 386 11.89 -2.10 -24.17
CA VAL A 386 11.33 -2.61 -25.42
C VAL A 386 12.36 -3.53 -26.09
N LEU A 387 11.93 -4.65 -26.66
CA LEU A 387 12.83 -5.59 -27.32
C LEU A 387 13.41 -4.99 -28.61
N PRO A 388 14.72 -5.12 -28.89
CA PRO A 388 15.39 -4.46 -30.01
C PRO A 388 14.86 -4.92 -31.37
N ASP A 389 14.62 -6.23 -31.54
CA ASP A 389 14.19 -6.82 -32.82
C ASP A 389 12.67 -6.74 -33.04
N THR A 390 11.96 -5.93 -32.24
CA THR A 390 10.53 -5.70 -32.45
C THR A 390 10.29 -4.43 -33.26
N GLY A 391 9.48 -4.52 -34.31
CA GLY A 391 8.97 -3.33 -35.03
C GLY A 391 7.95 -2.50 -34.24
N TRP A 392 7.98 -2.58 -32.91
CA TRP A 392 7.02 -1.99 -31.99
C TRP A 392 7.70 -0.96 -31.09
N GLN A 393 7.07 0.19 -30.94
CA GLN A 393 7.42 1.19 -29.92
C GLN A 393 6.27 1.32 -28.91
N ILE A 394 6.59 1.78 -27.70
CA ILE A 394 5.58 2.04 -26.66
C ILE A 394 5.19 3.51 -26.67
N GLU A 395 3.90 3.77 -26.85
CA GLU A 395 3.34 5.13 -26.96
C GLU A 395 2.32 5.43 -25.84
N GLY A 396 2.16 6.73 -25.55
CA GLY A 396 1.15 7.21 -24.61
C GLY A 396 -0.28 6.91 -25.07
N GLY A 397 -1.07 6.26 -24.20
CA GLY A 397 -2.46 5.87 -24.47
C GLY A 397 -2.62 4.47 -25.08
N GLN A 398 -1.53 3.83 -25.51
CA GLN A 398 -1.54 2.50 -26.11
C GLN A 398 -2.11 1.45 -25.14
N ARG A 399 -2.97 0.55 -25.66
CA ARG A 399 -3.55 -0.56 -24.88
C ARG A 399 -2.69 -1.80 -25.07
N LEU A 400 -2.04 -2.24 -24.00
CA LEU A 400 -1.11 -3.36 -23.95
C LEU A 400 -1.66 -4.47 -23.05
N ARG A 401 -1.21 -5.70 -23.26
CA ARG A 401 -1.53 -6.84 -22.39
C ARG A 401 -0.39 -7.06 -21.41
N LEU A 402 -0.67 -6.88 -20.13
CA LEU A 402 0.27 -7.08 -19.03
C LEU A 402 0.13 -8.51 -18.50
N HIS A 403 1.25 -9.22 -18.44
CA HIS A 403 1.38 -10.48 -17.73
C HIS A 403 2.27 -10.27 -16.49
N LEU A 404 1.69 -10.43 -15.29
CA LEU A 404 2.37 -10.23 -14.00
C LEU A 404 2.06 -11.43 -13.10
N GLY A 405 3.04 -12.32 -12.92
CA GLY A 405 2.80 -13.63 -12.31
C GLY A 405 1.80 -14.45 -13.11
N THR A 406 0.81 -15.01 -12.42
CA THR A 406 -0.27 -15.77 -13.06
C THR A 406 -1.37 -14.89 -13.66
N ALA A 407 -1.33 -13.56 -13.41
CA ALA A 407 -2.34 -12.61 -13.87
C ALA A 407 -2.08 -12.17 -15.32
N GLU A 408 -3.17 -12.07 -16.09
CA GLU A 408 -3.20 -11.44 -17.40
C GLU A 408 -4.25 -10.33 -17.37
N VAL A 409 -3.85 -9.10 -17.68
CA VAL A 409 -4.74 -7.92 -17.60
C VAL A 409 -4.45 -6.96 -18.74
N MET A 410 -5.49 -6.31 -19.26
CA MET A 410 -5.31 -5.20 -20.20
C MET A 410 -4.91 -3.93 -19.43
N ALA A 411 -3.85 -3.28 -19.89
CA ALA A 411 -3.33 -2.04 -19.34
C ALA A 411 -3.34 -0.94 -20.41
N ARG A 412 -3.54 0.31 -19.99
CA ARG A 412 -3.24 1.49 -20.81
C ARG A 412 -1.94 2.11 -20.35
N CYS A 413 -0.99 2.24 -21.26
CA CYS A 413 0.30 2.83 -20.99
C CYS A 413 0.24 4.36 -21.00
N ALA A 414 0.97 5.00 -20.11
CA ALA A 414 1.32 6.41 -20.18
C ALA A 414 2.84 6.54 -20.05
N VAL A 415 3.50 7.06 -21.07
CA VAL A 415 4.96 7.28 -21.09
C VAL A 415 5.29 8.49 -20.20
N LEU A 416 6.19 8.31 -19.24
CA LEU A 416 6.52 9.33 -18.22
C LEU A 416 7.73 10.20 -18.62
N GLN A 417 8.57 9.74 -19.55
CA GLN A 417 9.72 10.45 -20.10
C GLN A 417 9.69 10.41 -21.63
N GLY A 418 9.95 11.54 -22.29
CA GLY A 418 9.91 11.62 -23.76
C GLY A 418 8.48 11.60 -24.34
N TYR A 419 8.33 10.91 -25.48
CA TYR A 419 7.05 10.77 -26.23
C TYR A 419 6.68 9.30 -26.46
N ALA A 420 7.68 8.49 -26.83
CA ALA A 420 7.60 7.05 -27.00
C ALA A 420 8.90 6.41 -26.48
N ILE A 421 8.90 5.09 -26.31
CA ILE A 421 10.11 4.30 -26.05
C ILE A 421 10.35 3.43 -27.29
N ALA A 422 11.48 3.62 -27.98
CA ALA A 422 11.79 2.92 -29.22
C ALA A 422 12.32 1.49 -28.97
N PRO A 423 12.40 0.64 -30.00
CA PRO A 423 12.98 -0.71 -29.88
C PRO A 423 14.40 -0.67 -29.28
N GLY A 424 14.65 -1.53 -28.28
CA GLY A 424 15.92 -1.60 -27.56
C GLY A 424 16.10 -0.56 -26.45
N GLU A 425 15.26 0.49 -26.40
CA GLU A 425 15.34 1.52 -25.36
C GLU A 425 14.67 1.09 -24.03
N ILE A 426 15.02 1.83 -22.98
CA ILE A 426 14.46 1.70 -21.64
C ILE A 426 13.81 3.03 -21.24
N GLY A 427 12.62 2.99 -20.66
CA GLY A 427 11.93 4.18 -20.20
C GLY A 427 10.95 3.93 -19.06
N TRP A 428 10.56 5.02 -18.40
CA TRP A 428 9.58 5.01 -17.32
C TRP A 428 8.15 5.13 -17.86
N VAL A 429 7.25 4.26 -17.41
CA VAL A 429 5.82 4.26 -17.77
C VAL A 429 4.93 4.15 -16.54
N GLN A 430 3.72 4.68 -16.63
CA GLN A 430 2.62 4.39 -15.72
C GLN A 430 1.58 3.51 -16.43
N LEU A 431 1.33 2.32 -15.89
CA LEU A 431 0.37 1.36 -16.41
C LEU A 431 -0.93 1.45 -15.61
N ARG A 432 -2.02 1.88 -16.27
CA ARG A 432 -3.36 1.85 -15.69
C ARG A 432 -4.09 0.59 -16.11
N LEU A 433 -4.38 -0.29 -15.15
CA LEU A 433 -4.95 -1.61 -15.39
C LEU A 433 -6.47 -1.53 -15.50
N GLU A 434 -7.07 -2.39 -16.32
CA GLU A 434 -8.53 -2.49 -16.48
C GLU A 434 -9.17 -3.35 -15.36
N SER A 435 -8.40 -4.21 -14.70
CA SER A 435 -8.75 -4.87 -13.44
C SER A 435 -7.58 -4.78 -12.44
N PRO A 436 -7.82 -4.82 -11.12
CA PRO A 436 -6.75 -4.83 -10.12
C PRO A 436 -5.94 -6.14 -10.16
N VAL A 437 -4.66 -6.08 -9.81
CA VAL A 437 -3.78 -7.26 -9.67
C VAL A 437 -3.03 -7.24 -8.34
N ALA A 438 -2.64 -8.42 -7.84
CA ALA A 438 -1.77 -8.53 -6.68
C ALA A 438 -0.30 -8.32 -7.09
N ALA A 439 0.16 -7.06 -7.10
CA ALA A 439 1.52 -6.66 -7.46
C ALA A 439 2.37 -6.28 -6.24
N ARG A 440 3.69 -6.38 -6.39
CA ARG A 440 4.73 -5.89 -5.47
C ARG A 440 5.72 -5.01 -6.22
N ALA A 441 6.38 -4.08 -5.55
CA ALA A 441 7.58 -3.47 -6.09
C ALA A 441 8.66 -4.54 -6.36
N ARG A 442 9.53 -4.27 -7.33
CA ARG A 442 10.54 -5.16 -7.93
C ARG A 442 9.96 -6.38 -8.68
N ASP A 443 8.64 -6.55 -8.81
CA ASP A 443 8.03 -7.58 -9.66
C ASP A 443 8.39 -7.40 -11.14
N ALA A 444 8.91 -8.46 -11.75
CA ALA A 444 9.07 -8.54 -13.20
C ALA A 444 7.72 -8.81 -13.90
N PHE A 445 7.59 -8.32 -15.14
CA PHE A 445 6.39 -8.53 -15.96
C PHE A 445 6.71 -8.48 -17.46
N VAL A 446 5.79 -8.99 -18.27
CA VAL A 446 5.86 -8.98 -19.74
C VAL A 446 4.70 -8.17 -20.31
N LEU A 447 4.97 -7.39 -21.36
CA LEU A 447 4.00 -6.63 -22.15
C LEU A 447 3.91 -7.23 -23.56
N ARG A 448 2.68 -7.60 -23.94
CA ARG A 448 2.35 -8.09 -25.28
C ARG A 448 1.40 -7.12 -25.98
N SER A 449 1.41 -7.08 -27.31
CA SER A 449 0.44 -6.31 -28.10
C SER A 449 -1.00 -6.79 -27.87
N PHE A 450 -1.95 -5.90 -28.13
CA PHE A 450 -3.37 -6.26 -28.16
C PHE A 450 -3.68 -7.22 -29.33
N SER A 451 -3.21 -6.90 -30.55
CA SER A 451 -3.35 -7.70 -31.76
C SER A 451 -2.31 -7.26 -32.83
N PRO A 452 -1.62 -8.18 -33.54
CA PRO A 452 -1.48 -9.60 -33.23
C PRO A 452 -0.83 -9.79 -31.85
N MET A 453 -1.00 -10.95 -31.21
CA MET A 453 -0.44 -11.19 -29.87
C MET A 453 1.05 -11.58 -29.95
N THR A 454 1.94 -10.60 -29.91
CA THR A 454 3.40 -10.80 -29.83
C THR A 454 3.99 -10.12 -28.61
N THR A 455 5.13 -10.61 -28.13
CA THR A 455 5.88 -10.00 -27.02
C THR A 455 6.66 -8.78 -27.50
N ILE A 456 6.41 -7.62 -26.88
CA ILE A 456 6.99 -6.33 -27.28
C ILE A 456 8.07 -5.90 -26.29
N ALA A 457 7.80 -6.07 -25.01
CA ALA A 457 8.57 -5.44 -23.96
C ALA A 457 8.38 -6.18 -22.63
N GLY A 458 9.18 -5.81 -21.64
CA GLY A 458 9.01 -6.26 -20.26
C GLY A 458 9.70 -5.28 -19.32
N GLY A 459 9.61 -5.53 -18.03
CA GLY A 459 10.08 -4.55 -17.06
C GLY A 459 9.90 -4.96 -15.61
N ARG A 460 10.23 -4.03 -14.71
CA ARG A 460 10.06 -4.18 -13.26
C ARG A 460 9.16 -3.08 -12.71
N VAL A 461 8.21 -3.47 -11.84
CA VAL A 461 7.33 -2.54 -11.12
C VAL A 461 8.16 -1.79 -10.08
N ALA A 462 8.19 -0.47 -10.14
CA ALA A 462 8.79 0.36 -9.09
C ALA A 462 7.76 0.71 -8.02
N GLU A 463 6.59 1.24 -8.40
CA GLU A 463 5.54 1.63 -7.45
C GLU A 463 4.26 0.83 -7.65
N VAL A 464 3.68 0.39 -6.53
CA VAL A 464 2.36 -0.26 -6.47
C VAL A 464 1.33 0.76 -5.96
N SER A 465 0.25 0.94 -6.73
CA SER A 465 -0.80 1.93 -6.47
C SER A 465 -0.28 3.38 -6.28
N PRO A 466 0.58 3.90 -7.18
CA PRO A 466 0.99 5.30 -7.17
C PRO A 466 -0.17 6.23 -7.57
N PRO A 467 -0.11 7.52 -7.19
CA PRO A 467 -1.02 8.51 -7.74
C PRO A 467 -0.85 8.64 -9.25
N ARG A 468 -1.90 9.12 -9.93
CA ARG A 468 -1.81 9.47 -11.36
C ARG A 468 -0.84 10.64 -11.52
N ARG A 469 0.26 10.44 -12.23
CA ARG A 469 1.28 11.48 -12.48
C ARG A 469 1.41 11.81 -13.97
N GLY A 470 1.96 12.98 -14.27
CA GLY A 470 2.26 13.43 -15.63
C GLY A 470 3.64 12.96 -16.07
N ARG A 471 4.38 13.79 -16.81
CA ARG A 471 5.83 13.58 -16.99
C ARG A 471 6.54 13.67 -15.64
N ILE A 472 7.51 12.80 -15.41
CA ILE A 472 8.35 12.81 -14.20
C ILE A 472 9.57 13.72 -14.38
N SER A 473 10.01 14.32 -13.28
CA SER A 473 11.29 15.02 -13.18
C SER A 473 12.48 14.04 -13.15
N GLU A 474 13.69 14.55 -13.41
CA GLU A 474 14.94 13.77 -13.27
C GLU A 474 15.13 13.27 -11.82
N ALA A 475 14.75 14.08 -10.82
CA ALA A 475 14.80 13.69 -9.41
C ALA A 475 13.84 12.54 -9.07
N GLU A 476 12.60 12.56 -9.61
CA GLU A 476 11.67 11.44 -9.46
C GLU A 476 12.18 10.18 -10.19
N ALA A 477 12.77 10.32 -11.37
CA ALA A 477 13.36 9.19 -12.09
C ALA A 477 14.50 8.55 -11.29
N ALA A 478 15.41 9.35 -10.73
CA ALA A 478 16.50 8.87 -9.87
C ALA A 478 16.00 8.23 -8.56
N ALA A 479 14.89 8.72 -7.99
CA ALA A 479 14.25 8.05 -6.85
C ALA A 479 13.62 6.71 -7.25
N LEU A 480 12.96 6.62 -8.41
CA LEU A 480 12.41 5.37 -8.93
C LEU A 480 13.51 4.34 -9.27
N GLU A 481 14.69 4.79 -9.68
CA GLU A 481 15.87 3.93 -9.90
C GLU A 481 16.44 3.42 -8.56
N ARG A 482 16.67 4.28 -7.56
CA ARG A 482 17.04 3.85 -6.19
C ARG A 482 16.05 2.85 -5.58
N LEU A 483 14.75 3.02 -5.83
CA LEU A 483 13.72 2.09 -5.37
C LEU A 483 13.87 0.67 -5.98
N LEU A 484 14.22 0.58 -7.26
CA LEU A 484 14.39 -0.70 -7.95
C LEU A 484 15.73 -1.38 -7.69
N ASP A 485 16.81 -0.60 -7.73
CA ASP A 485 18.18 -1.09 -7.92
C ASP A 485 19.14 -0.66 -6.79
N GLY A 486 18.72 0.29 -5.93
CA GLY A 486 19.47 0.72 -4.75
C GLY A 486 19.39 -0.25 -3.58
N ASP A 487 20.22 0.02 -2.57
CA ASP A 487 20.32 -0.76 -1.34
C ASP A 487 19.04 -0.64 -0.46
N PRO A 488 18.89 -1.41 0.64
CA PRO A 488 17.71 -1.34 1.48
C PRO A 488 17.39 0.04 2.06
N GLU A 489 18.40 0.85 2.39
CA GLU A 489 18.24 2.19 2.95
C GLU A 489 17.88 3.21 1.87
N GLU A 490 18.58 3.17 0.73
CA GLU A 490 18.26 3.96 -0.46
C GLU A 490 16.84 3.68 -0.99
N ALA A 491 16.44 2.41 -1.04
CA ALA A 491 15.15 2.00 -1.57
C ALA A 491 13.99 2.36 -0.62
N VAL A 492 14.16 2.20 0.70
CA VAL A 492 13.16 2.69 1.68
C VAL A 492 13.11 4.21 1.64
N GLY A 493 14.25 4.91 1.63
CA GLY A 493 14.32 6.37 1.54
C GLY A 493 13.60 6.91 0.30
N ALA A 494 13.92 6.37 -0.87
CA ALA A 494 13.28 6.73 -2.13
C ALA A 494 11.77 6.44 -2.15
N ALA A 495 11.32 5.33 -1.55
CA ALA A 495 9.89 5.06 -1.41
C ALA A 495 9.18 6.13 -0.57
N LEU A 496 9.79 6.58 0.53
CA LEU A 496 9.25 7.63 1.39
C LEU A 496 9.25 9.00 0.70
N GLU A 497 10.30 9.33 -0.06
CA GLU A 497 10.37 10.54 -0.89
C GLU A 497 9.24 10.58 -1.94
N LEU A 498 9.07 9.48 -2.68
CA LEU A 498 8.05 9.34 -3.74
C LEU A 498 6.61 9.35 -3.19
N ALA A 499 6.41 8.92 -1.95
CA ALA A 499 5.12 8.98 -1.28
C ALA A 499 4.72 10.40 -0.85
N GLY A 500 5.69 11.29 -0.60
CA GLY A 500 5.45 12.67 -0.21
C GLY A 500 4.74 12.82 1.14
N PRO A 501 3.93 13.89 1.34
CA PRO A 501 3.36 14.23 2.64
C PRO A 501 2.53 13.12 3.33
N PRO A 502 1.75 12.28 2.62
CA PRO A 502 1.06 11.16 3.24
C PRO A 502 1.97 10.07 3.81
N GLY A 503 3.24 10.00 3.39
CA GLY A 503 4.16 8.92 3.77
C GLY A 503 3.66 7.52 3.37
N ILE A 504 4.26 6.48 3.95
CA ILE A 504 3.86 5.08 3.76
C ILE A 504 3.60 4.43 5.12
N ALA A 505 2.52 3.66 5.27
CA ALA A 505 2.32 2.87 6.48
C ALA A 505 3.47 1.86 6.64
N VAL A 506 4.03 1.71 7.84
CA VAL A 506 5.16 0.79 8.07
C VAL A 506 4.80 -0.66 7.68
N THR A 507 3.52 -1.02 7.82
CA THR A 507 2.95 -2.27 7.33
C THR A 507 3.07 -2.47 5.84
N ASP A 508 3.17 -1.42 5.03
CA ASP A 508 3.07 -1.50 3.57
C ASP A 508 4.44 -1.49 2.90
N LEU A 509 5.50 -1.09 3.64
CA LEU A 509 6.87 -0.97 3.14
C LEU A 509 7.35 -2.22 2.40
N ALA A 510 7.15 -3.43 2.95
CA ALA A 510 7.59 -4.67 2.31
C ALA A 510 6.95 -4.92 0.93
N VAL A 511 5.72 -4.43 0.70
CA VAL A 511 5.05 -4.51 -0.61
C VAL A 511 5.47 -3.36 -1.52
N ARG A 512 5.72 -2.18 -0.94
CA ARG A 512 6.09 -0.93 -1.63
C ARG A 512 7.56 -0.83 -2.04
N THR A 513 8.49 -1.56 -1.39
CA THR A 513 9.92 -1.59 -1.74
C THR A 513 10.35 -2.92 -2.38
N GLY A 514 9.59 -3.99 -2.20
CA GLY A 514 9.96 -5.33 -2.66
C GLY A 514 10.88 -6.09 -1.71
N LEU A 515 11.25 -5.50 -0.56
CA LEU A 515 12.20 -6.05 0.41
C LEU A 515 11.50 -6.85 1.52
N ALA A 516 12.24 -7.76 2.16
CA ALA A 516 11.80 -8.46 3.35
C ALA A 516 11.76 -7.54 4.59
N PRO A 517 11.01 -7.90 5.66
CA PRO A 517 10.86 -7.07 6.85
C PRO A 517 12.17 -6.70 7.56
N ALA A 518 13.12 -7.63 7.73
CA ALA A 518 14.34 -7.40 8.50
C ALA A 518 15.29 -6.33 7.88
N PRO A 519 15.58 -6.36 6.56
CA PRO A 519 16.26 -5.24 5.90
C PRO A 519 15.54 -3.90 6.04
N ILE A 520 14.20 -3.89 6.03
CA ILE A 520 13.40 -2.66 6.18
C ILE A 520 13.50 -2.10 7.60
N GLU A 521 13.49 -2.95 8.63
CA GLU A 521 13.65 -2.52 10.03
C GLU A 521 15.00 -1.84 10.26
N LEU A 522 16.08 -2.39 9.69
CA LEU A 522 17.41 -1.80 9.75
C LEU A 522 17.51 -0.48 8.97
N ALA A 523 17.03 -0.47 7.72
CA ALA A 523 16.98 0.73 6.87
C ALA A 523 16.16 1.86 7.51
N LEU A 524 14.99 1.54 8.07
CA LEU A 524 14.15 2.52 8.73
C LEU A 524 14.81 3.08 10.00
N ALA A 525 15.56 2.27 10.75
CA ALA A 525 16.33 2.74 11.90
C ALA A 525 17.43 3.74 11.50
N GLY A 526 18.15 3.48 10.39
CA GLY A 526 19.13 4.42 9.80
C GLY A 526 18.48 5.74 9.38
N LEU A 527 17.40 5.67 8.59
CA LEU A 527 16.66 6.84 8.12
C LEU A 527 16.06 7.67 9.27
N LEU A 528 15.57 7.02 10.33
CA LEU A 528 15.07 7.71 11.54
C LEU A 528 16.20 8.49 12.25
N ALA A 529 17.42 7.94 12.32
CA ALA A 529 18.58 8.68 12.80
C ALA A 529 18.97 9.84 11.86
N GLY A 530 18.74 9.69 10.56
CA GLY A 530 18.86 10.73 9.53
C GLY A 530 17.74 11.78 9.50
N GLY A 531 16.78 11.74 10.43
CA GLY A 531 15.70 12.73 10.55
C GLY A 531 14.38 12.38 9.84
N ALA A 532 14.24 11.16 9.29
CA ALA A 532 12.93 10.61 8.96
C ALA A 532 12.07 10.45 10.24
N ARG A 533 10.76 10.26 10.09
CA ARG A 533 9.86 10.08 11.24
C ARG A 533 8.79 9.03 10.98
N VAL A 534 8.40 8.30 12.01
CA VAL A 534 7.15 7.51 12.02
C VAL A 534 6.13 8.21 12.90
N SER A 535 4.95 8.51 12.35
CA SER A 535 3.83 9.17 13.03
C SER A 535 2.52 8.46 12.64
N ALA A 536 1.64 8.18 13.61
CA ALA A 536 0.43 7.36 13.41
C ALA A 536 0.66 6.03 12.63
N GLY A 537 1.81 5.38 12.84
CA GLY A 537 2.21 4.15 12.11
C GLY A 537 2.63 4.35 10.65
N ARG A 538 2.81 5.60 10.20
CA ARG A 538 3.25 5.98 8.86
C ARG A 538 4.65 6.60 8.90
N ALA A 539 5.57 6.07 8.10
CA ALA A 539 6.90 6.62 7.90
C ALA A 539 6.86 7.77 6.87
N LEU A 540 7.65 8.81 7.11
CA LEU A 540 7.88 9.97 6.24
C LEU A 540 9.37 10.22 6.06
N ALA A 541 9.78 10.66 4.87
CA ALA A 541 11.16 11.04 4.60
C ALA A 541 11.58 12.29 5.40
N ALA A 542 12.88 12.42 5.69
CA ALA A 542 13.44 13.56 6.42
C ALA A 542 13.13 14.91 5.76
N SER A 543 13.10 14.94 4.42
CA SER A 543 12.67 16.09 3.62
C SER A 543 11.23 16.51 3.95
N GLU A 544 10.28 15.58 4.07
CA GLU A 544 8.88 15.87 4.38
C GLU A 544 8.72 16.39 5.81
N VAL A 545 9.44 15.81 6.76
CA VAL A 545 9.47 16.25 8.16
C VAL A 545 10.02 17.68 8.26
N ALA A 546 11.10 17.98 7.54
CA ALA A 546 11.67 19.33 7.45
C ALA A 546 10.72 20.33 6.75
N ARG A 547 10.05 19.91 5.66
CA ARG A 547 9.03 20.74 4.97
C ARG A 547 7.85 21.06 5.87
N ALA A 548 7.35 20.09 6.64
CA ALA A 548 6.26 20.28 7.60
C ALA A 548 6.66 21.20 8.75
N ARG A 549 7.83 20.99 9.36
CA ARG A 549 8.41 21.88 10.39
C ARG A 549 8.50 23.32 9.89
N ALA A 550 9.11 23.53 8.73
CA ALA A 550 9.24 24.86 8.12
C ALA A 550 7.90 25.47 7.67
N ALA A 551 6.85 24.66 7.44
CA ALA A 551 5.50 25.17 7.18
C ALA A 551 4.85 25.70 8.47
N LEU A 552 4.96 24.96 9.59
CA LEU A 552 4.45 25.40 10.90
C LEU A 552 5.11 26.71 11.36
N GLU A 553 6.44 26.80 11.27
CA GLU A 553 7.17 28.01 11.66
C GLU A 553 6.80 29.21 10.78
N ARG A 554 6.76 29.05 9.44
CA ARG A 554 6.34 30.13 8.53
C ARG A 554 4.88 30.53 8.73
N ALA A 555 3.98 29.61 9.07
CA ALA A 555 2.58 29.94 9.36
C ALA A 555 2.45 30.80 10.63
N VAL A 556 3.23 30.50 11.67
CA VAL A 556 3.31 31.32 12.89
C VAL A 556 3.93 32.68 12.61
N ASP A 557 5.05 32.75 11.87
CA ASP A 557 5.74 34.01 11.58
C ASP A 557 4.90 34.91 10.66
N ALA A 558 4.27 34.36 9.62
CA ALA A 558 3.34 35.09 8.76
C ALA A 558 2.12 35.59 9.56
N HIS A 559 1.61 34.83 10.53
CA HIS A 559 0.51 35.28 11.38
C HIS A 559 0.91 36.49 12.24
N HIS A 560 2.11 36.50 12.82
CA HIS A 560 2.60 37.67 13.57
C HIS A 560 2.77 38.92 12.68
N GLU A 561 3.18 38.74 11.42
CA GLU A 561 3.34 39.84 10.46
C GLU A 561 2.00 40.41 9.97
N HIS A 562 1.05 39.55 9.63
CA HIS A 562 -0.24 39.96 9.05
C HIS A 562 -1.27 40.35 10.11
N GLU A 563 -1.21 39.77 11.31
CA GLU A 563 -2.15 40.03 12.41
C GLU A 563 -1.42 40.32 13.75
N PRO A 564 -0.58 41.37 13.83
CA PRO A 564 0.27 41.66 14.99
C PRO A 564 -0.49 42.00 16.29
N LEU A 565 -1.82 42.14 16.22
CA LEU A 565 -2.71 42.36 17.37
C LEU A 565 -3.19 41.05 18.02
N ARG A 566 -3.08 39.90 17.35
CA ARG A 566 -3.44 38.61 17.93
C ARG A 566 -2.26 38.02 18.72
N PRO A 567 -2.50 37.35 19.86
CA PRO A 567 -1.43 36.79 20.69
C PRO A 567 -0.69 35.60 20.06
N GLY A 568 -1.19 35.07 18.94
CA GLY A 568 -0.64 33.96 18.18
C GLY A 568 -1.73 33.21 17.41
N LEU A 569 -1.33 32.15 16.72
CA LEU A 569 -2.17 31.34 15.83
C LEU A 569 -2.77 30.13 16.59
N PRO A 570 -4.07 29.82 16.47
CA PRO A 570 -4.64 28.63 17.12
C PRO A 570 -3.98 27.33 16.63
N ALA A 571 -3.71 26.40 17.55
CA ALA A 571 -3.06 25.13 17.23
C ALA A 571 -3.84 24.30 16.18
N GLU A 572 -5.17 24.37 16.20
CA GLU A 572 -6.04 23.70 15.22
C GLU A 572 -5.85 24.24 13.79
N THR A 573 -5.63 25.55 13.64
CA THR A 573 -5.31 26.17 12.34
C THR A 573 -3.96 25.69 11.82
N LEU A 574 -2.99 25.45 12.70
CA LEU A 574 -1.68 24.88 12.34
C LEU A 574 -1.79 23.41 11.90
N ARG A 575 -2.62 22.59 12.58
CA ARG A 575 -2.92 21.21 12.14
C ARG A 575 -3.55 21.19 10.74
N ALA A 576 -4.54 22.05 10.51
CA ALA A 576 -5.23 22.18 9.22
C ALA A 576 -4.33 22.76 8.10
N GLY A 577 -3.27 23.49 8.46
CA GLY A 577 -2.32 24.10 7.53
C GLY A 577 -1.21 23.19 7.01
N LEU A 578 -1.10 21.94 7.49
CA LEU A 578 -0.16 20.97 6.92
C LEU A 578 -0.59 20.49 5.53
N ALA A 579 0.36 19.97 4.76
CA ALA A 579 0.12 19.47 3.41
C ALA A 579 -0.91 18.33 3.41
N HIS A 580 -1.77 18.33 2.39
CA HIS A 580 -2.91 17.42 2.32
C HIS A 580 -2.50 15.93 2.41
N GLY A 581 -3.15 15.20 3.31
CA GLY A 581 -2.91 13.78 3.56
C GLY A 581 -1.78 13.47 4.56
N ALA A 582 -1.07 14.47 5.10
CA ALA A 582 -0.12 14.27 6.17
C ALA A 582 -0.77 13.61 7.42
N PRO A 583 -0.06 12.76 8.18
CA PRO A 583 -0.60 12.14 9.38
C PRO A 583 -1.07 13.18 10.40
N PRO A 584 -2.22 12.97 11.09
CA PRO A 584 -2.80 13.98 11.99
C PRO A 584 -1.85 14.30 13.15
N ASP A 585 -1.24 13.27 13.72
CA ASP A 585 -0.34 13.38 14.88
C ASP A 585 0.97 14.12 14.54
N LEU A 586 1.37 14.20 13.25
CA LEU A 586 2.62 14.84 12.83
C LEU A 586 2.69 16.32 13.23
N ALA A 587 1.55 17.02 13.18
CA ALA A 587 1.47 18.41 13.61
C ALA A 587 1.75 18.55 15.11
N ASP A 588 1.09 17.74 15.95
CA ASP A 588 1.26 17.79 17.41
C ASP A 588 2.66 17.33 17.84
N ASP A 589 3.21 16.31 17.17
CA ASP A 589 4.58 15.82 17.33
C ASP A 589 5.62 16.93 17.07
N LEU A 590 5.50 17.63 15.93
CA LEU A 590 6.41 18.70 15.56
C LEU A 590 6.22 19.95 16.45
N LEU A 591 4.99 20.27 16.84
CA LEU A 591 4.70 21.37 17.77
C LEU A 591 5.32 21.10 19.14
N GLN A 592 5.18 19.89 19.69
CA GLN A 592 5.84 19.53 20.96
C GLN A 592 7.36 19.66 20.87
N GLU A 593 7.96 19.24 19.75
CA GLU A 593 9.40 19.34 19.52
C GLU A 593 9.86 20.80 19.39
N LEU A 594 9.13 21.63 18.65
CA LEU A 594 9.37 23.08 18.52
C LEU A 594 9.24 23.80 19.87
N VAL A 595 8.31 23.40 20.73
CA VAL A 595 8.14 23.93 22.09
C VAL A 595 9.29 23.48 23.01
N ARG A 596 9.68 22.21 22.98
CA ARG A 596 10.82 21.69 23.77
C ARG A 596 12.14 22.33 23.35
N ALA A 597 12.32 22.62 22.07
CA ALA A 597 13.46 23.36 21.53
C ALA A 597 13.43 24.86 21.83
N GLY A 598 12.34 25.38 22.41
CA GLY A 598 12.17 26.82 22.67
C GLY A 598 12.02 27.67 21.40
N ALA A 599 11.66 27.08 20.25
CA ALA A 599 11.42 27.80 19.01
C ALA A 599 10.00 28.38 18.92
N LEU A 600 9.04 27.76 19.62
CA LEU A 600 7.64 28.16 19.76
C LEU A 600 7.20 28.06 21.23
N GLN A 601 6.11 28.73 21.59
CA GLN A 601 5.41 28.56 22.86
C GLN A 601 3.91 28.33 22.61
N VAL A 602 3.25 27.58 23.51
CA VAL A 602 1.80 27.38 23.47
C VAL A 602 1.18 27.91 24.77
N ARG A 603 0.16 28.76 24.65
CA ARG A 603 -0.60 29.33 25.78
C ARG A 603 -2.09 29.28 25.45
N ALA A 604 -2.89 28.65 26.31
CA ALA A 604 -4.35 28.52 26.15
C ALA A 604 -4.81 28.05 24.74
N GLY A 605 -4.08 27.10 24.13
CA GLY A 605 -4.39 26.57 22.79
C GLY A 605 -3.88 27.42 21.61
N VAL A 606 -3.24 28.55 21.89
CA VAL A 606 -2.64 29.47 20.90
C VAL A 606 -1.13 29.29 20.86
N VAL A 607 -0.56 29.27 19.65
CA VAL A 607 0.87 29.07 19.37
C VAL A 607 1.49 30.40 18.93
N SER A 608 2.63 30.79 19.53
CA SER A 608 3.38 31.99 19.16
C SER A 608 4.88 31.75 19.22
N ARG A 609 5.68 32.73 18.77
CA ARG A 609 7.13 32.77 19.08
C ARG A 609 7.30 33.13 20.57
N PRO A 610 8.31 32.59 21.27
CA PRO A 610 8.62 33.01 22.64
C PRO A 610 8.95 34.50 22.68
N GLY A 611 8.41 35.21 23.68
CA GLY A 611 8.60 36.66 23.80
C GLY A 611 7.82 37.51 22.80
N PHE A 612 7.01 36.92 21.90
CA PHE A 612 6.08 37.71 21.09
C PHE A 612 5.05 38.40 21.99
N VAL A 613 4.93 39.72 21.81
CA VAL A 613 3.93 40.58 22.46
C VAL A 613 3.25 41.37 21.36
N ALA A 614 1.92 41.41 21.37
CA ALA A 614 1.12 42.13 20.39
C ALA A 614 1.55 43.62 20.36
N THR A 615 2.20 44.03 19.26
CA THR A 615 2.85 45.35 19.20
C THR A 615 1.97 46.32 18.43
N LEU A 616 1.29 47.18 19.18
CA LEU A 616 0.44 48.25 18.64
C LEU A 616 1.27 49.27 17.83
N THR A 617 0.82 49.61 16.63
CA THR A 617 1.35 50.74 15.85
C THR A 617 1.09 52.07 16.57
N GLY A 618 1.76 53.16 16.16
CA GLY A 618 1.55 54.48 16.78
C GLY A 618 0.09 54.97 16.72
N ASP A 619 -0.58 54.77 15.59
CA ASP A 619 -1.99 55.07 15.39
C ASP A 619 -2.91 54.13 16.20
N GLN A 620 -2.56 52.85 16.32
CA GLN A 620 -3.28 51.91 17.17
C GLN A 620 -3.11 52.19 18.67
N LYS A 621 -1.95 52.72 19.11
CA LYS A 621 -1.77 53.20 20.49
C LYS A 621 -2.66 54.41 20.76
N ALA A 622 -2.67 55.41 19.88
CA ALA A 622 -3.58 56.56 19.99
C ALA A 622 -5.05 56.11 19.99
N THR A 623 -5.43 55.16 19.13
CA THR A 623 -6.78 54.59 19.06
C THR A 623 -7.13 53.80 20.33
N ARG A 624 -6.21 52.99 20.86
CA ARG A 624 -6.36 52.25 22.13
C ARG A 624 -6.55 53.21 23.29
N ASP A 625 -5.71 54.24 23.42
CA ASP A 625 -5.78 55.21 24.50
C ASP A 625 -7.06 56.05 24.42
N ALA A 626 -7.54 56.37 23.21
CA ALA A 626 -8.84 56.99 22.98
C ALA A 626 -10.01 56.06 23.35
N LEU A 627 -9.96 54.77 23.00
CA LEU A 627 -10.95 53.77 23.43
C LEU A 627 -10.97 53.65 24.96
N ILE A 628 -9.81 53.52 25.60
CA ILE A 628 -9.68 53.51 27.08
C ILE A 628 -10.29 54.77 27.67
N ALA A 629 -10.01 55.96 27.12
CA ALA A 629 -10.58 57.21 27.61
C ALA A 629 -12.12 57.26 27.49
N VAL A 630 -12.68 56.83 26.36
CA VAL A 630 -14.13 56.77 26.14
C VAL A 630 -14.81 55.77 27.10
N TYR A 631 -14.28 54.55 27.24
CA TYR A 631 -14.89 53.52 28.08
C TYR A 631 -14.66 53.77 29.58
N ARG A 632 -13.51 54.31 30.01
CA ARG A 632 -13.31 54.74 31.40
C ARG A 632 -14.13 55.99 31.75
N GLY A 633 -14.26 56.95 30.83
CA GLY A 633 -15.08 58.15 31.02
C GLY A 633 -16.58 57.85 31.10
N GLY A 634 -17.07 56.90 30.30
CA GLY A 634 -18.46 56.42 30.39
C GLY A 634 -18.72 55.46 31.55
N ALA A 635 -17.70 54.74 32.03
CA ALA A 635 -17.77 53.74 33.09
C ALA A 635 -18.89 52.69 32.87
N LEU A 636 -20.01 52.81 33.59
CA LEU A 636 -21.19 51.92 33.49
C LEU A 636 -22.26 52.44 32.52
N SER A 637 -22.13 53.68 32.04
CA SER A 637 -22.92 54.27 30.95
C SER A 637 -22.06 54.45 29.68
N ALA A 638 -21.13 53.51 29.46
CA ALA A 638 -20.29 53.50 28.26
C ALA A 638 -21.14 53.39 26.97
N PRO A 639 -20.73 54.05 25.88
CA PRO A 639 -21.43 53.95 24.60
C PRO A 639 -21.32 52.53 24.02
N TRP A 640 -22.30 52.18 23.20
CA TRP A 640 -22.24 50.95 22.40
C TRP A 640 -21.18 51.10 21.30
N VAL A 641 -20.67 50.00 20.75
CA VAL A 641 -19.68 50.02 19.65
C VAL A 641 -20.20 50.83 18.44
N GLU A 642 -21.50 50.77 18.17
CA GLU A 642 -22.19 51.56 17.13
C GLU A 642 -22.30 53.06 17.45
N GLU A 643 -22.17 53.44 18.72
CA GLU A 643 -22.30 54.81 19.22
C GLU A 643 -20.95 55.50 19.45
N LEU A 644 -19.84 54.77 19.32
CA LEU A 644 -18.48 55.32 19.42
C LEU A 644 -18.27 56.52 18.48
N PRO A 645 -17.43 57.51 18.85
CA PRO A 645 -17.10 58.65 17.99
C PRO A 645 -16.71 58.23 16.58
N GLU A 646 -17.07 59.03 15.57
CA GLU A 646 -16.84 58.73 14.15
C GLU A 646 -15.36 58.43 13.84
N ALA A 647 -14.42 59.09 14.53
CA ALA A 647 -12.98 58.84 14.44
C ALA A 647 -12.52 57.44 14.90
N LEU A 648 -13.34 56.72 15.69
CA LEU A 648 -13.09 55.36 16.18
C LEU A 648 -13.98 54.31 15.49
N ARG A 649 -15.13 54.74 14.95
CA ARG A 649 -16.13 53.88 14.31
C ARG A 649 -15.67 53.45 12.91
N GLY A 650 -16.02 52.22 12.50
CA GLY A 650 -15.76 51.74 11.15
C GLY A 650 -14.29 51.41 10.81
N ARG A 651 -13.35 51.61 11.75
CA ARG A 651 -11.95 51.18 11.59
C ARG A 651 -11.85 49.65 11.56
N ALA A 652 -11.01 49.10 10.67
CA ALA A 652 -10.79 47.66 10.54
C ALA A 652 -10.14 47.02 11.80
N ASP A 653 -9.39 47.80 12.57
CA ASP A 653 -8.71 47.36 13.80
C ASP A 653 -9.55 47.51 15.08
N LEU A 654 -10.75 48.10 15.02
CA LEU A 654 -11.60 48.36 16.19
C LEU A 654 -11.91 47.10 17.01
N TRP A 655 -12.39 46.04 16.35
CA TRP A 655 -12.73 44.78 17.01
C TRP A 655 -11.51 44.05 17.60
N PRO A 656 -10.38 43.91 16.87
CA PRO A 656 -9.11 43.46 17.45
C PRO A 656 -8.67 44.25 18.69
N LEU A 657 -8.74 45.58 18.66
CA LEU A 657 -8.35 46.44 19.79
C LEU A 657 -9.27 46.26 21.01
N LEU A 658 -10.58 46.12 20.81
CA LEU A 658 -11.53 45.84 21.90
C LEU A 658 -11.25 44.48 22.56
N ARG A 659 -10.92 43.46 21.76
CA ARG A 659 -10.54 42.12 22.28
C ARG A 659 -9.17 42.13 22.97
N LEU A 660 -8.22 42.93 22.50
CA LEU A 660 -6.94 43.16 23.19
C LEU A 660 -7.18 43.78 24.57
N LEU A 661 -7.99 44.84 24.66
CA LEU A 661 -8.32 45.52 25.92
C LEU A 661 -9.12 44.63 26.89
N GLU A 662 -9.92 43.70 26.38
CA GLU A 662 -10.57 42.66 27.18
C GLU A 662 -9.57 41.64 27.73
N ALA A 663 -8.62 41.18 26.90
CA ALA A 663 -7.56 40.26 27.32
C ALA A 663 -6.55 40.89 28.30
N GLU A 664 -6.26 42.19 28.15
CA GLU A 664 -5.47 42.99 29.10
C GLU A 664 -6.24 43.26 30.42
N GLY A 665 -7.55 43.00 30.47
CA GLY A 665 -8.38 43.23 31.66
C GLY A 665 -8.78 44.69 31.89
N GLU A 666 -8.58 45.58 30.91
CA GLU A 666 -9.04 46.97 30.95
C GLU A 666 -10.56 47.06 30.72
N LEU A 667 -11.06 46.28 29.75
CA LEU A 667 -12.47 46.18 29.42
C LEU A 667 -13.04 44.80 29.75
N THR A 668 -14.35 44.67 29.68
CA THR A 668 -15.07 43.40 29.74
C THR A 668 -16.29 43.47 28.83
N SER A 669 -16.51 42.46 27.99
CA SER A 669 -17.73 42.36 27.19
C SER A 669 -18.91 42.04 28.11
N VAL A 670 -19.88 42.97 28.14
CA VAL A 670 -21.12 42.84 28.90
C VAL A 670 -22.20 42.20 28.04
N ASP A 671 -22.25 42.57 26.75
CA ASP A 671 -23.15 42.03 25.74
C ASP A 671 -22.54 42.21 24.33
N HIS A 672 -23.18 41.67 23.31
CA HIS A 672 -22.71 41.77 21.92
C HIS A 672 -22.74 43.24 21.45
N GLY A 673 -21.56 43.86 21.34
CA GLY A 673 -21.41 45.28 20.98
C GLY A 673 -21.47 46.24 22.17
N LEU A 674 -21.46 45.75 23.41
CA LEU A 674 -21.35 46.56 24.62
C LEU A 674 -20.17 46.09 25.48
N PHE A 675 -19.14 46.94 25.55
CA PHE A 675 -18.00 46.81 26.46
C PHE A 675 -18.12 47.84 27.58
N MET A 676 -17.61 47.51 28.77
CA MET A 676 -17.50 48.45 29.89
C MET A 676 -16.12 48.34 30.52
N ALA A 677 -15.68 49.39 31.22
CA ALA A 677 -14.44 49.36 31.98
C ALA A 677 -14.53 48.29 33.09
N LYS A 678 -13.60 47.33 33.11
CA LYS A 678 -13.65 46.17 34.01
C LYS A 678 -13.75 46.59 35.48
N ALA A 679 -12.93 47.55 35.89
CA ALA A 679 -12.91 48.10 37.24
C ALA A 679 -14.27 48.70 37.67
N ALA A 680 -15.01 49.32 36.75
CA ALA A 680 -16.34 49.85 37.04
C ALA A 680 -17.38 48.74 37.20
N VAL A 681 -17.33 47.71 36.34
CA VAL A 681 -18.21 46.52 36.42
C VAL A 681 -17.96 45.74 37.71
N ASP A 682 -16.71 45.53 38.08
CA ASP A 682 -16.33 44.81 39.31
C ASP A 682 -16.67 45.62 40.57
N ALA A 683 -16.51 46.95 40.55
CA ALA A 683 -16.98 47.83 41.62
C ALA A 683 -18.52 47.78 41.78
N ALA A 684 -19.27 47.83 40.67
CA ALA A 684 -20.73 47.70 40.67
C ALA A 684 -21.21 46.34 41.18
N ALA A 685 -20.52 45.25 40.80
CA ALA A 685 -20.78 43.91 41.35
C ALA A 685 -20.55 43.87 42.87
N GLY A 686 -19.47 44.51 43.35
CA GLY A 686 -19.19 44.68 44.77
C GLY A 686 -20.28 45.44 45.52
N GLU A 687 -20.71 46.59 44.99
CA GLU A 687 -21.78 47.40 45.59
C GLU A 687 -23.14 46.69 45.62
N VAL A 688 -23.51 45.98 44.55
CA VAL A 688 -24.72 45.15 44.52
C VAL A 688 -24.64 44.05 45.58
N THR A 689 -23.51 43.34 45.66
CA THR A 689 -23.31 42.28 46.64
C THR A 689 -23.37 42.81 48.08
N LEU A 690 -22.84 44.02 48.34
CA LEU A 690 -22.80 44.64 49.66
C LEU A 690 -24.14 45.24 50.10
N LYS A 691 -24.89 45.89 49.19
CA LYS A 691 -26.15 46.59 49.52
C LYS A 691 -27.40 45.71 49.35
N LEU A 692 -27.36 44.70 48.48
CA LEU A 692 -28.48 43.81 48.17
C LEU A 692 -28.23 42.34 48.54
N GLY A 693 -27.04 41.96 49.02
CA GLY A 693 -26.71 40.60 49.46
C GLY A 693 -27.77 40.00 50.38
N GLY A 694 -28.25 38.79 50.02
CA GLY A 694 -29.30 38.08 50.75
C GLY A 694 -30.74 38.49 50.39
N ARG A 695 -30.96 39.55 49.61
CA ARG A 695 -32.31 39.97 49.17
C ARG A 695 -32.78 39.17 47.95
N LYS A 696 -34.10 38.99 47.87
CA LYS A 696 -34.81 38.18 46.86
C LYS A 696 -35.93 38.99 46.20
N ASN A 697 -36.42 38.52 45.05
CA ASN A 697 -37.46 39.17 44.24
C ASN A 697 -37.16 40.65 43.88
N LEU A 698 -35.88 40.98 43.67
CA LEU A 698 -35.44 42.31 43.25
C LEU A 698 -35.80 42.56 41.79
N GLY A 699 -36.44 43.70 41.52
CA GLY A 699 -36.77 44.17 40.19
C GLY A 699 -35.72 45.16 39.64
N PRO A 700 -35.81 45.54 38.35
CA PRO A 700 -34.89 46.51 37.74
C PRO A 700 -34.96 47.96 38.29
N LYS A 701 -35.78 48.22 39.31
CA LYS A 701 -35.81 49.48 40.06
C LYS A 701 -34.76 49.45 41.18
N ASP A 702 -34.72 48.37 41.96
CA ASP A 702 -33.84 48.23 43.14
C ASP A 702 -32.36 48.30 42.74
N PHE A 703 -32.00 47.70 41.60
CA PHE A 703 -30.64 47.81 41.06
C PHE A 703 -30.29 49.21 40.53
N ARG A 704 -31.28 50.05 40.16
CA ARG A 704 -31.04 51.42 39.67
C ARG A 704 -30.75 52.42 40.78
N GLU A 705 -31.22 52.15 41.99
CA GLU A 705 -30.89 52.97 43.17
C GLU A 705 -29.42 52.85 43.57
N ILE A 706 -28.77 51.74 43.20
CA ILE A 706 -27.36 51.45 43.49
C ILE A 706 -26.47 51.69 42.28
N ILE A 707 -26.94 51.32 41.08
CA ILE A 707 -26.25 51.54 39.82
C ILE A 707 -27.03 52.62 39.03
N PRO A 708 -26.64 53.90 39.13
CA PRO A 708 -27.38 55.02 38.54
C PRO A 708 -27.15 55.11 37.02
N VAL A 709 -27.64 54.12 36.28
CA VAL A 709 -27.54 54.03 34.81
C VAL A 709 -28.91 53.85 34.15
N THR A 710 -28.99 54.20 32.88
CA THR A 710 -30.21 54.06 32.09
C THR A 710 -30.59 52.58 31.90
N ARG A 711 -31.88 52.30 31.66
CA ARG A 711 -32.39 50.94 31.42
C ARG A 711 -31.64 50.21 30.28
N LYS A 712 -31.13 50.97 29.30
CA LYS A 712 -30.32 50.49 28.16
C LYS A 712 -29.05 49.75 28.61
N HIS A 713 -28.36 50.26 29.63
CA HIS A 713 -27.11 49.68 30.14
C HIS A 713 -27.35 48.74 31.33
N LEU A 714 -28.37 49.02 32.14
CA LEU A 714 -28.71 48.21 33.32
C LEU A 714 -29.13 46.78 32.95
N MET A 715 -29.92 46.59 31.88
CA MET A 715 -30.43 45.25 31.52
C MET A 715 -29.32 44.29 31.04
N PRO A 716 -28.41 44.68 30.12
CA PRO A 716 -27.22 43.91 29.79
C PRO A 716 -26.31 43.62 30.99
N LEU A 717 -26.05 44.63 31.83
CA LEU A 717 -25.19 44.49 33.01
C LEU A 717 -25.74 43.44 34.00
N LEU A 718 -27.05 43.43 34.22
CA LEU A 718 -27.68 42.40 35.05
C LEU A 718 -27.63 41.00 34.42
N SER A 719 -27.74 40.86 33.10
CA SER A 719 -27.53 39.58 32.41
C SER A 719 -26.07 39.09 32.52
N HIS A 720 -25.10 40.00 32.47
CA HIS A 720 -23.69 39.69 32.71
C HIS A 720 -23.42 39.27 34.16
N PHE A 721 -24.08 39.91 35.14
CA PHE A 721 -24.05 39.48 36.54
C PHE A 721 -24.74 38.15 36.78
N ASP A 722 -25.82 37.85 36.05
CA ASP A 722 -26.48 36.53 36.07
C ASP A 722 -25.50 35.45 35.58
N ASN A 723 -24.79 35.68 34.47
CA ASN A 723 -23.77 34.77 33.94
C ASN A 723 -22.53 34.61 34.85
N ARG A 724 -22.16 35.65 35.61
CA ARG A 724 -21.07 35.61 36.59
C ARG A 724 -21.49 35.07 37.97
N GLY A 725 -22.77 34.73 38.17
CA GLY A 725 -23.31 34.26 39.45
C GLY A 725 -23.39 35.32 40.56
N VAL A 726 -23.25 36.61 40.21
CA VAL A 726 -23.38 37.75 41.13
C VAL A 726 -24.86 38.05 41.41
N THR A 727 -25.71 37.82 40.41
CA THR A 727 -27.17 37.75 40.56
C THR A 727 -27.67 36.38 40.10
N VAL A 728 -28.85 35.99 40.56
CA VAL A 728 -29.53 34.78 40.07
C VAL A 728 -30.97 35.15 39.72
N ARG A 729 -31.31 35.02 38.44
CA ARG A 729 -32.67 35.29 37.95
C ARG A 729 -33.60 34.14 38.31
N ARG A 730 -34.73 34.44 38.97
CA ARG A 730 -35.79 33.50 39.34
C ARG A 730 -37.16 34.10 39.02
N GLY A 731 -37.82 33.56 38.00
CA GLY A 731 -39.08 34.11 37.49
C GLY A 731 -38.90 35.53 36.96
N GLU A 732 -39.77 36.45 37.40
CA GLU A 732 -39.69 37.88 37.04
C GLU A 732 -38.67 38.68 37.89
N GLY A 733 -38.16 38.11 38.98
CA GLY A 733 -37.23 38.77 39.90
C GLY A 733 -35.79 38.27 39.80
N ARG A 734 -34.89 38.93 40.52
CA ARG A 734 -33.53 38.47 40.79
C ARG A 734 -33.28 38.32 42.29
N GLU A 735 -32.43 37.38 42.65
CA GLU A 735 -31.86 37.23 43.99
C GLU A 735 -30.36 37.59 43.93
N VAL A 736 -29.83 38.21 44.98
CA VAL A 736 -28.37 38.46 45.12
C VAL A 736 -27.85 37.52 46.22
N PRO A 737 -26.99 36.54 45.91
CA PRO A 737 -26.41 35.65 46.92
C PRO A 737 -25.67 36.44 47.99
N HIS A 738 -25.67 35.93 49.23
CA HIS A 738 -24.88 36.54 50.30
C HIS A 738 -23.38 36.40 50.00
N PRO A 739 -22.54 37.43 50.19
CA PRO A 739 -21.10 37.25 50.20
C PRO A 739 -20.73 36.33 51.36
N SER A 740 -20.36 35.08 51.05
CA SER A 740 -19.96 34.10 52.05
C SER A 740 -18.50 34.33 52.46
N GLY A 741 -18.31 35.03 53.57
CA GLY A 741 -17.06 34.93 54.33
C GLY A 741 -16.88 33.48 54.78
N THR A 742 -15.73 32.87 54.45
CA THR A 742 -15.26 31.55 54.90
C THR A 742 -16.31 30.45 55.03
N LYS A 743 -16.40 29.56 54.03
CA LYS A 743 -16.85 28.18 54.28
C LYS A 743 -15.88 27.53 55.27
N SER A 744 -16.31 27.42 56.52
CA SER A 744 -15.91 26.29 57.36
C SER A 744 -16.40 24.99 56.70
N ALA A 745 -15.64 23.91 56.88
CA ALA A 745 -16.13 22.53 56.79
C ALA A 745 -17.48 22.39 57.56
N GLU A 746 -18.44 21.53 57.24
CA GLU A 746 -18.53 20.27 56.47
C GLU A 746 -20.06 19.94 56.32
N PRO A 747 -20.54 18.75 55.90
CA PRO A 747 -20.13 17.83 54.83
C PRO A 747 -21.29 17.62 53.80
N ARG A 748 -21.26 16.51 53.03
CA ARG A 748 -22.18 16.15 51.92
C ARG A 748 -23.55 15.60 52.37
N ALA A 749 -24.54 15.76 51.48
CA ALA A 749 -25.46 14.72 50.99
C ALA A 749 -25.63 14.99 49.48
N SER A 750 -25.41 14.10 48.51
CA SER A 750 -25.89 12.72 48.24
C SER A 750 -27.38 12.65 47.91
N GLU A 751 -27.70 12.01 46.77
CA GLU A 751 -29.04 11.62 46.29
C GLU A 751 -29.96 12.78 45.84
N ASP A 752 -30.78 12.71 44.78
CA ASP A 752 -30.86 11.74 43.66
C ASP A 752 -31.73 12.32 42.51
N SER A 753 -32.02 11.50 41.50
CA SER A 753 -33.08 11.61 40.46
C SER A 753 -32.77 12.32 39.13
N ASP A 754 -32.41 11.50 38.14
CA ASP A 754 -33.16 11.28 36.89
C ASP A 754 -33.53 12.49 36.00
N TYR A 755 -32.73 12.73 34.95
CA TYR A 755 -33.05 12.26 33.59
C TYR A 755 -31.84 12.34 32.63
#